data_AF-A0A290WX75-F1
#
_entry.id   AF-A0A290WX75-F1
#
_cell.length_a   1.000
_cell.length_b   1.000
_cell.length_c   1.000
_cell.angle_alpha   90.00
_cell.angle_beta   90.00
_cell.angle_gamma   90.00
#
_symmetry.space_group_name_H-M   'P 1'
#
loop_
_entity.id
_entity.type
_entity.pdbx_description
1 polymer ?
#
loop_
_entity_poly.entity_id
_entity_poly.type
_entity_poly.pdbx_seq_one_letter_code
_entity_poly.pdbx_strand_id
1 'polypeptide(L)'
;MNSTEQYSIHPSIGIARVGNSHDSFYLAPEAIGGLPTEADGNNDPQLVDGKPVPVTQFKDAAGRVRRQAASFRIYKSVAGRPGEKVLVDLQDPSIAKIEWTVHVANKKAAWWNFIPLLGDLMFGPYNSYETWENTPPAWNLTPTSWTNLRNGDVTGEAARQKLIVDPGPRTLDAPLGKAHFDKDGAGSYAHVSFPDPQAITQGYPVRTLGEMRTDSRGNLLVIGAYGRAGGAESITGFGGGDTWNDDVADGPISATIHFKDGSPSVELTAWVVIGSPKFAPELVNISTWDDVVADMAIKYKNALPEAYDTARWSGSDGWNPDYVVNYAQDIQPFLARIGDYQWVATVPSMTAFIRPNFDVADASEANRPQREKFFSYFRKPSAIRPGTQEQVPGFTGGQGGQLFSEASTENPGAGIPLVPLNSGSNSVRNNVISKFSVLTDTQYFALQQWAAGKFAADAPGLALPGIDPLDQAAIGNCVGEPMCPGIEVTWSVRNPIIYEKAYAILHRVDADYAKNGLSAGRDECEPLDWNDPTVGTGCEPGDLTKRMAIPWQADFYDCSVQMINFDNPDLVKNPDTLIPVPPTYYAYWWPPQSPWNVINGATTKEEQALAGVPAGMQVMYSRGMNSFSQMISSWHYLGFIVNQNQDAESGRQYPYFVEKERNHAKFVAASVGVGNASSFITGDDSNYLPAWFLKDEDPQTAPEKASQLFATGGAQVAVHDTPKKIQPANRRRFSH
;
A
#
# COMPACT_ATOMS: atom_id res chain seq x y z
N MET A 1 -23.59 7.87 -31.56
CA MET A 1 -23.20 9.18 -31.01
C MET A 1 -21.84 9.51 -31.61
N ASN A 2 -21.67 10.70 -32.22
CA ASN A 2 -20.36 11.14 -32.70
C ASN A 2 -19.46 11.32 -31.48
N SER A 3 -18.62 10.33 -31.15
CA SER A 3 -17.63 10.49 -30.08
C SER A 3 -16.58 11.46 -30.58
N THR A 4 -16.59 12.69 -30.07
CA THR A 4 -15.44 13.59 -30.14
C THR A 4 -14.22 12.87 -29.59
N GLU A 5 -13.07 13.08 -30.23
CA GLU A 5 -11.80 12.54 -29.77
C GLU A 5 -11.53 13.03 -28.33
N GLN A 6 -11.14 12.13 -27.43
CA GLN A 6 -10.84 12.45 -26.04
C GLN A 6 -9.42 12.00 -25.72
N TYR A 7 -8.67 12.85 -25.02
CA TYR A 7 -7.33 12.51 -24.54
C TYR A 7 -7.40 12.12 -23.05
N SER A 8 -6.52 11.22 -22.63
CA SER A 8 -6.40 10.77 -21.23
C SER A 8 -4.96 10.40 -20.88
N ILE A 9 -4.58 10.58 -19.61
CA ILE A 9 -3.32 10.07 -19.06
C ILE A 9 -3.59 8.69 -18.48
N HIS A 10 -2.71 7.72 -18.76
CA HIS A 10 -2.71 6.42 -18.09
C HIS A 10 -1.30 6.06 -17.56
N PRO A 11 -1.19 5.49 -16.36
CA PRO A 11 -2.29 5.25 -15.43
C PRO A 11 -2.86 6.56 -14.85
N SER A 12 -4.14 6.58 -14.49
CA SER A 12 -4.79 7.71 -13.81
C SER A 12 -4.22 7.93 -12.41
N ILE A 13 -3.77 6.87 -11.75
CA ILE A 13 -3.03 6.87 -10.48
C ILE A 13 -1.78 6.00 -10.65
N GLY A 14 -0.62 6.62 -10.78
CA GLY A 14 0.65 5.89 -10.90
C GLY A 14 1.29 5.56 -9.56
N ILE A 15 1.98 4.42 -9.50
CA ILE A 15 2.66 3.93 -8.29
C ILE A 15 4.17 3.88 -8.50
N ALA A 16 4.88 4.83 -7.89
CA ALA A 16 6.33 4.80 -7.78
C ALA A 16 6.72 4.22 -6.41
N ARG A 17 7.97 3.75 -6.28
CA ARG A 17 8.47 3.19 -5.01
C ARG A 17 9.89 3.65 -4.72
N VAL A 18 10.14 3.99 -3.46
CA VAL A 18 11.46 4.41 -2.98
C VAL A 18 12.48 3.26 -3.08
N GLY A 19 13.75 3.61 -3.20
CA GLY A 19 14.86 2.67 -3.37
C GLY A 19 16.18 3.37 -3.08
N ASN A 20 17.08 2.76 -2.30
CA ASN A 20 18.33 3.43 -1.89
C ASN A 20 19.45 3.39 -2.96
N SER A 21 19.19 2.87 -4.16
CA SER A 21 20.09 3.00 -5.32
C SER A 21 20.04 4.43 -5.90
N HIS A 22 21.20 5.00 -6.21
CA HIS A 22 21.30 6.41 -6.63
C HIS A 22 21.07 6.58 -8.13
N ASP A 23 21.56 5.65 -8.92
CA ASP A 23 21.71 5.73 -10.37
C ASP A 23 20.84 4.73 -11.12
N SER A 24 20.19 3.81 -10.42
CA SER A 24 19.36 2.76 -11.02
C SER A 24 17.90 2.80 -10.58
N PHE A 25 17.02 2.61 -11.56
CA PHE A 25 15.59 2.40 -11.38
C PHE A 25 15.08 1.41 -12.44
N TYR A 26 13.83 1.00 -12.29
CA TYR A 26 13.05 0.24 -13.28
C TYR A 26 11.65 0.85 -13.41
N LEU A 27 10.92 0.52 -14.47
CA LEU A 27 9.56 1.02 -14.72
C LEU A 27 8.53 0.15 -13.99
N ALA A 28 7.47 0.78 -13.48
CA ALA A 28 6.37 0.11 -12.81
C ALA A 28 5.72 -0.98 -13.69
N PRO A 29 5.16 -2.04 -13.08
CA PRO A 29 4.49 -3.11 -13.81
C PRO A 29 3.23 -2.60 -14.53
N GLU A 30 2.97 -3.16 -15.71
CA GLU A 30 1.77 -2.87 -16.53
C GLU A 30 0.68 -3.94 -16.38
N ALA A 31 0.80 -4.83 -15.39
CA ALA A 31 -0.21 -5.82 -15.02
C ALA A 31 -0.25 -6.05 -13.49
N ILE A 32 -1.40 -6.43 -12.96
CA ILE A 32 -1.56 -6.85 -11.56
C ILE A 32 -0.76 -8.13 -11.32
N GLY A 33 0.15 -8.11 -10.34
CA GLY A 33 1.07 -9.23 -10.09
C GLY A 33 2.12 -9.43 -11.19
N GLY A 34 2.29 -8.46 -12.08
CA GLY A 34 3.36 -8.46 -13.07
C GLY A 34 4.69 -8.04 -12.47
N LEU A 35 5.79 -8.54 -13.04
CA LEU A 35 7.12 -8.00 -12.76
C LEU A 35 7.24 -6.57 -13.33
N PRO A 36 8.00 -5.68 -12.68
CA PRO A 36 8.39 -4.40 -13.28
C PRO A 36 9.21 -4.59 -14.57
N THR A 37 9.36 -3.53 -15.35
CA THR A 37 10.06 -3.56 -16.65
C THR A 37 11.41 -2.85 -16.55
N GLU A 38 12.45 -3.40 -17.17
CA GLU A 38 13.76 -2.74 -17.27
C GLU A 38 13.69 -1.44 -18.07
N ALA A 39 14.43 -0.41 -17.63
CA ALA A 39 14.56 0.86 -18.34
C ALA A 39 15.93 0.96 -19.04
N ASP A 40 15.96 1.52 -20.24
CA ASP A 40 17.22 1.77 -20.95
C ASP A 40 17.86 3.12 -20.57
N GLY A 41 18.98 3.47 -21.20
CA GLY A 41 19.70 4.71 -20.94
C GLY A 41 18.95 5.99 -21.33
N ASN A 42 17.87 5.88 -22.11
CA ASN A 42 16.97 6.96 -22.50
C ASN A 42 15.69 7.00 -21.64
N ASN A 43 15.65 6.19 -20.58
CA ASN A 43 14.48 5.97 -19.74
C ASN A 43 13.30 5.30 -20.47
N ASP A 44 13.51 4.74 -21.67
CA ASP A 44 12.49 3.98 -22.40
C ASP A 44 12.38 2.55 -21.83
N PRO A 45 11.21 1.87 -21.96
CA PRO A 45 11.13 0.45 -21.64
C PRO A 45 12.09 -0.34 -22.54
N GLN A 46 12.93 -1.18 -21.93
CA GLN A 46 13.73 -2.13 -22.70
C GLN A 46 12.82 -3.17 -23.33
N LEU A 47 12.99 -3.37 -24.64
CA LEU A 47 12.25 -4.33 -25.44
C LEU A 47 13.17 -5.36 -26.08
N VAL A 48 12.77 -6.62 -26.06
CA VAL A 48 13.35 -7.71 -26.86
C VAL A 48 12.22 -8.34 -27.67
N ASP A 49 12.37 -8.40 -28.99
CA ASP A 49 11.34 -8.86 -29.93
C ASP A 49 9.98 -8.15 -29.75
N GLY A 50 10.03 -6.85 -29.42
CA GLY A 50 8.85 -6.02 -29.20
C GLY A 50 8.14 -6.24 -27.86
N LYS A 51 8.70 -7.05 -26.95
CA LYS A 51 8.15 -7.32 -25.62
C LYS A 51 8.98 -6.67 -24.51
N PRO A 52 8.34 -6.10 -23.47
CA PRO A 52 9.03 -5.60 -22.28
C PRO A 52 9.95 -6.65 -21.64
N VAL A 53 11.17 -6.23 -21.29
CA VAL A 53 12.10 -7.06 -20.53
C VAL A 53 11.73 -6.96 -19.04
N PRO A 54 11.32 -8.07 -18.39
CA PRO A 54 11.00 -8.03 -16.96
C PRO A 54 12.26 -7.86 -16.12
N VAL A 55 12.13 -7.17 -14.99
CA VAL A 55 13.19 -7.03 -13.99
C VAL A 55 13.51 -8.39 -13.37
N THR A 56 14.79 -8.73 -13.35
CA THR A 56 15.31 -9.95 -12.70
C THR A 56 16.28 -9.64 -11.54
N GLN A 57 16.68 -8.37 -11.40
CA GLN A 57 17.53 -7.88 -10.31
C GLN A 57 16.90 -6.62 -9.72
N PHE A 58 16.44 -6.71 -8.48
CA PHE A 58 15.80 -5.61 -7.76
C PHE A 58 16.81 -4.74 -7.01
N LYS A 59 18.03 -5.21 -6.85
CA LYS A 59 19.13 -4.48 -6.24
C LYS A 59 20.26 -4.26 -7.23
N ASP A 60 21.01 -3.19 -7.01
CA ASP A 60 22.25 -2.96 -7.75
C ASP A 60 23.42 -3.79 -7.20
N ALA A 61 24.58 -3.69 -7.85
CA ALA A 61 25.78 -4.44 -7.48
C ALA A 61 26.30 -4.17 -6.05
N ALA A 62 25.88 -3.08 -5.41
CA ALA A 62 26.20 -2.78 -4.02
C ALA A 62 25.15 -3.34 -3.03
N GLY A 63 24.12 -4.04 -3.52
CA GLY A 63 23.01 -4.55 -2.72
C GLY A 63 22.05 -3.45 -2.25
N ARG A 64 21.94 -2.35 -2.99
CA ARG A 64 20.96 -1.27 -2.74
C ARG A 64 19.73 -1.52 -3.60
N VAL A 65 18.54 -1.30 -3.03
CA VAL A 65 17.25 -1.46 -3.71
C VAL A 65 17.12 -0.40 -4.81
N ARG A 66 16.88 -0.85 -6.05
CA ARG A 66 16.58 0.01 -7.20
C ARG A 66 15.22 0.68 -7.01
N ARG A 67 15.07 1.90 -7.51
CA ARG A 67 13.81 2.66 -7.41
C ARG A 67 12.80 2.16 -8.45
N GLN A 68 11.50 2.25 -8.16
CA GLN A 68 10.44 2.02 -9.16
C GLN A 68 9.91 3.36 -9.67
N ALA A 69 9.90 3.54 -10.99
CA ALA A 69 9.35 4.70 -11.66
C ALA A 69 7.90 4.45 -12.10
N ALA A 70 6.96 5.30 -11.69
CA ALA A 70 5.63 5.34 -12.31
C ALA A 70 5.75 5.97 -13.71
N SER A 71 5.24 5.28 -14.74
CA SER A 71 5.28 5.74 -16.13
C SER A 71 3.90 6.21 -16.57
N PHE A 72 3.80 7.45 -17.06
CA PHE A 72 2.56 8.10 -17.50
C PHE A 72 2.62 8.41 -18.99
N ARG A 73 1.60 7.98 -19.71
CA ARG A 73 1.48 8.13 -21.16
C ARG A 73 0.14 8.76 -21.50
N ILE A 74 0.12 9.56 -22.57
CA ILE A 74 -1.11 10.17 -23.07
C ILE A 74 -1.68 9.28 -24.16
N TYR A 75 -2.99 9.05 -24.11
CA TYR A 75 -3.71 8.33 -25.14
C TYR A 75 -4.84 9.17 -25.70
N LYS A 76 -5.21 8.89 -26.95
CA LYS A 76 -6.35 9.50 -27.63
C LYS A 76 -7.33 8.41 -28.03
N SER A 77 -8.59 8.57 -27.63
CA SER A 77 -9.67 7.67 -28.02
C SER A 77 -9.92 7.75 -29.53
N VAL A 78 -10.28 6.61 -30.12
CA VAL A 78 -10.56 6.56 -31.54
C VAL A 78 -12.05 6.78 -31.81
N ALA A 79 -12.35 7.81 -32.60
CA ALA A 79 -13.72 8.17 -32.95
C ALA A 79 -14.48 6.98 -33.56
N GLY A 80 -15.66 6.68 -33.00
CA GLY A 80 -16.52 5.58 -33.47
C GLY A 80 -16.03 4.16 -33.11
N ARG A 81 -14.93 4.01 -32.36
CA ARG A 81 -14.38 2.73 -31.90
C ARG A 81 -14.21 2.73 -30.38
N PRO A 82 -15.30 2.50 -29.61
CA PRO A 82 -15.25 2.47 -28.15
C PRO A 82 -14.19 1.50 -27.62
N GLY A 83 -13.40 1.95 -26.64
CA GLY A 83 -12.32 1.16 -26.04
C GLY A 83 -11.02 1.14 -26.83
N GLU A 84 -11.01 1.57 -28.10
CA GLU A 84 -9.77 1.71 -28.86
C GLU A 84 -9.12 3.07 -28.58
N LYS A 85 -7.82 3.05 -28.29
CA LYS A 85 -7.01 4.24 -28.04
C LYS A 85 -5.65 4.12 -28.73
N VAL A 86 -5.08 5.26 -29.10
CA VAL A 86 -3.73 5.36 -29.66
C VAL A 86 -2.84 6.16 -28.73
N LEU A 87 -1.56 5.76 -28.62
CA LEU A 87 -0.55 6.51 -27.88
C LEU A 87 -0.31 7.86 -28.56
N VAL A 88 -0.23 8.92 -27.76
CA VAL A 88 0.11 10.29 -28.18
C VAL A 88 1.38 10.70 -27.45
N ASP A 89 2.40 11.03 -28.23
CA ASP A 89 3.70 11.45 -27.73
C ASP A 89 4.36 12.42 -28.74
N LEU A 90 5.62 12.80 -28.52
CA LEU A 90 6.31 13.77 -29.38
C LEU A 90 6.65 13.24 -30.78
N GLN A 91 6.44 11.94 -31.07
CA GLN A 91 6.55 11.40 -32.42
C GLN A 91 5.28 11.62 -33.24
N ASP A 92 4.15 11.95 -32.61
CA ASP A 92 2.93 12.30 -33.32
C ASP A 92 3.15 13.63 -34.09
N PRO A 93 2.95 13.65 -35.43
CA PRO A 93 3.23 14.82 -36.24
C PRO A 93 2.36 16.02 -35.88
N SER A 94 1.18 15.82 -35.29
CA SER A 94 0.27 16.89 -34.85
C SER A 94 0.72 17.58 -33.56
N ILE A 95 1.56 16.94 -32.75
CA ILE A 95 1.98 17.44 -31.44
C ILE A 95 3.19 18.35 -31.59
N ALA A 96 3.08 19.56 -31.03
CA ALA A 96 4.16 20.55 -30.97
C ALA A 96 4.98 20.40 -29.68
N LYS A 97 4.30 20.17 -28.56
CA LYS A 97 4.85 20.17 -27.21
C LYS A 97 3.92 19.39 -26.27
N ILE A 98 4.50 18.66 -25.32
CA ILE A 98 3.78 18.12 -24.17
C ILE A 98 4.48 18.67 -22.93
N GLU A 99 3.75 19.41 -22.12
CA GLU A 99 4.26 19.98 -20.86
C GLU A 99 3.69 19.21 -19.68
N TRP A 100 4.56 18.57 -18.90
CA TRP A 100 4.19 17.84 -17.69
C TRP A 100 4.50 18.66 -16.45
N THR A 101 3.55 18.77 -15.53
CA THR A 101 3.77 19.35 -14.21
C THR A 101 3.43 18.35 -13.11
N VAL A 102 4.30 18.22 -12.11
CA VAL A 102 4.13 17.31 -10.97
C VAL A 102 4.36 18.08 -9.67
N HIS A 103 3.45 17.97 -8.70
CA HIS A 103 3.60 18.55 -7.36
C HIS A 103 3.36 17.47 -6.31
N VAL A 104 4.42 16.79 -5.86
CA VAL A 104 4.34 15.82 -4.76
C VAL A 104 4.66 16.48 -3.42
N ALA A 105 4.02 16.02 -2.34
CA ALA A 105 4.35 16.46 -0.98
C ALA A 105 4.18 15.32 0.03
N ASN A 106 4.76 15.50 1.22
CA ASN A 106 4.56 14.61 2.37
C ASN A 106 3.99 15.41 3.55
N LYS A 107 2.75 15.14 3.91
CA LYS A 107 2.03 15.83 5.01
C LYS A 107 2.01 15.04 6.32
N LYS A 108 2.70 13.91 6.42
CA LYS A 108 2.57 13.00 7.57
C LYS A 108 2.89 13.67 8.91
N ALA A 109 3.94 14.49 8.97
CA ALA A 109 4.36 15.20 10.18
C ALA A 109 3.35 16.28 10.60
N ALA A 110 2.56 16.78 9.65
CA ALA A 110 1.52 17.78 9.85
C ALA A 110 0.14 17.18 10.13
N TRP A 111 -0.01 15.86 10.17
CA TRP A 111 -1.30 15.19 10.34
C TRP A 111 -1.52 14.64 11.76
N TRP A 112 -2.69 14.05 11.98
CA TRP A 112 -3.05 13.33 13.20
C TRP A 112 -2.22 12.07 13.38
N ASN A 113 -2.05 11.63 14.64
CA ASN A 113 -1.55 10.29 14.92
C ASN A 113 -2.50 9.23 14.37
N PHE A 114 -1.93 8.17 13.77
CA PHE A 114 -2.76 7.12 13.19
C PHE A 114 -3.39 6.26 14.29
N ILE A 115 -4.73 6.29 14.36
CA ILE A 115 -5.55 5.38 15.15
C ILE A 115 -6.55 4.71 14.20
N PRO A 116 -6.60 3.38 14.16
CA PRO A 116 -7.11 2.59 13.03
C PRO A 116 -8.21 3.21 12.18
N LEU A 117 -9.47 3.11 12.62
CA LEU A 117 -10.63 3.61 11.89
C LEU A 117 -11.12 4.97 12.41
N LEU A 118 -10.33 5.66 13.23
CA LEU A 118 -10.71 7.01 13.68
C LEU A 118 -10.40 8.04 12.59
N GLY A 119 -11.32 8.96 12.37
CA GLY A 119 -11.28 9.90 11.24
C GLY A 119 -11.87 9.34 9.96
N ASP A 120 -12.25 8.05 9.91
CA ASP A 120 -12.87 7.46 8.71
C ASP A 120 -14.32 7.96 8.58
N LEU A 121 -14.52 8.96 7.72
CA LEU A 121 -15.82 9.61 7.54
C LEU A 121 -16.82 8.76 6.74
N MET A 122 -16.44 7.56 6.29
CA MET A 122 -17.43 6.55 5.86
C MET A 122 -18.40 6.16 6.99
N PHE A 123 -18.01 6.37 8.25
CA PHE A 123 -18.85 6.19 9.45
C PHE A 123 -19.68 7.44 9.82
N GLY A 124 -19.71 8.45 8.95
CA GLY A 124 -20.43 9.70 9.18
C GLY A 124 -19.64 10.72 10.03
N PRO A 125 -20.22 11.92 10.24
CA PRO A 125 -19.52 13.07 10.80
C PRO A 125 -19.03 12.84 12.24
N TYR A 126 -19.74 12.01 13.01
CA TYR A 126 -19.36 11.68 14.37
C TYR A 126 -18.13 10.77 14.46
N ASN A 127 -17.55 10.30 13.35
CA ASN A 127 -16.26 9.60 13.37
C ASN A 127 -15.07 10.50 13.00
N SER A 128 -15.25 11.82 12.92
CA SER A 128 -14.16 12.78 12.62
C SER A 128 -13.08 12.79 13.70
N TYR A 129 -11.86 13.22 13.35
CA TYR A 129 -10.77 13.37 14.32
C TYR A 129 -11.15 14.30 15.47
N GLU A 130 -11.80 15.42 15.16
CA GLU A 130 -12.25 16.44 16.11
C GLU A 130 -13.32 15.91 17.06
N THR A 131 -14.22 15.05 16.57
CA THR A 131 -15.24 14.40 17.41
C THR A 131 -14.59 13.45 18.39
N TRP A 132 -13.56 12.72 17.98
CA TRP A 132 -12.83 11.85 18.90
C TRP A 132 -11.98 12.62 19.91
N GLU A 133 -11.34 13.71 19.49
CA GLU A 133 -10.66 14.64 20.41
C GLU A 133 -11.64 15.21 21.46
N ASN A 134 -12.86 15.54 21.02
CA ASN A 134 -13.94 16.04 21.87
C ASN A 134 -15.04 15.00 22.06
N THR A 135 -14.65 13.80 22.51
CA THR A 135 -15.53 12.63 22.60
C THR A 135 -16.87 12.96 23.29
N PRO A 136 -18.03 12.65 22.67
CA PRO A 136 -19.34 12.85 23.29
C PRO A 136 -19.45 12.18 24.67
N PRO A 137 -19.91 12.89 25.73
CA PRO A 137 -20.02 12.30 27.06
C PRO A 137 -20.93 11.05 27.12
N ALA A 138 -21.94 10.99 26.25
CA ALA A 138 -22.87 9.87 26.18
C ALA A 138 -22.24 8.56 25.69
N TRP A 139 -21.09 8.62 25.02
CA TRP A 139 -20.36 7.41 24.60
C TRP A 139 -19.71 6.68 25.77
N ASN A 140 -19.58 7.35 26.93
CA ASN A 140 -18.98 6.80 28.14
C ASN A 140 -17.58 6.20 27.90
N LEU A 141 -16.82 6.80 26.97
CA LEU A 141 -15.43 6.49 26.70
C LEU A 141 -14.54 7.48 27.46
N THR A 142 -13.38 7.03 27.92
CA THR A 142 -12.37 7.95 28.46
C THR A 142 -11.64 8.60 27.29
N PRO A 143 -11.62 9.94 27.16
CA PRO A 143 -10.77 10.60 26.18
C PRO A 143 -9.33 10.18 26.42
N THR A 144 -8.68 9.73 25.37
CA THR A 144 -7.34 9.15 25.43
C THR A 144 -6.42 10.02 24.60
N SER A 145 -5.13 10.07 24.95
CA SER A 145 -4.13 10.88 24.22
C SER A 145 -3.81 10.34 22.82
N TRP A 146 -4.71 9.58 22.21
CA TRP A 146 -4.50 8.83 20.98
C TRP A 146 -4.76 9.66 19.73
N THR A 147 -5.64 10.66 19.81
CA THR A 147 -6.06 11.51 18.69
C THR A 147 -5.40 12.88 18.72
N ASN A 148 -4.12 12.95 19.10
CA ASN A 148 -3.38 14.20 19.04
C ASN A 148 -2.78 14.38 17.64
N LEU A 149 -2.67 15.64 17.19
CA LEU A 149 -1.80 16.00 16.08
C LEU A 149 -0.37 15.51 16.35
N ARG A 150 0.29 14.95 15.33
CA ARG A 150 1.75 14.76 15.35
C ARG A 150 2.41 16.12 15.43
N ASN A 151 3.51 16.24 16.18
CA ASN A 151 4.16 17.50 16.51
C ASN A 151 3.17 18.51 17.10
N GLY A 152 2.37 18.06 18.07
CA GLY A 152 1.26 18.84 18.64
C GLY A 152 1.70 20.11 19.41
N ASP A 153 2.97 20.20 19.76
CA ASP A 153 3.62 21.39 20.33
C ASP A 153 3.82 22.52 19.30
N VAL A 154 3.86 22.18 18.01
CA VAL A 154 3.92 23.16 16.92
C VAL A 154 2.51 23.68 16.65
N THR A 155 2.20 24.87 17.16
CA THR A 155 0.88 25.51 17.00
C THR A 155 0.87 26.62 15.95
N GLY A 156 -0.30 26.83 15.32
CA GLY A 156 -0.51 27.91 14.34
C GLY A 156 -0.26 27.47 12.90
N GLU A 157 -1.11 27.93 11.99
CA GLU A 157 -1.18 27.45 10.61
C GLU A 157 0.15 27.54 9.85
N ALA A 158 0.80 28.71 9.86
CA ALA A 158 2.08 28.89 9.16
C ALA A 158 3.24 28.05 9.73
N ALA A 159 3.20 27.74 11.04
CA ALA A 159 4.20 26.88 11.67
C ALA A 159 3.92 25.40 11.35
N ARG A 160 2.66 24.97 11.39
CA ARG A 160 2.21 23.63 10.97
C ARG A 160 2.51 23.36 9.49
N GLN A 161 2.31 24.35 8.62
CA GLN A 161 2.63 24.23 7.20
C GLN A 161 4.10 23.87 6.97
N LYS A 162 5.03 24.37 7.79
CA LYS A 162 6.46 24.02 7.70
C LYS A 162 6.79 22.58 8.10
N LEU A 163 5.86 21.84 8.70
CA LEU A 163 6.01 20.41 8.96
C LEU A 163 5.79 19.57 7.70
N ILE A 164 5.14 20.13 6.68
CA ILE A 164 4.94 19.46 5.39
C ILE A 164 6.30 19.44 4.69
N VAL A 165 6.71 18.31 4.12
CA VAL A 165 7.79 18.28 3.14
C VAL A 165 7.19 18.65 1.79
N ASP A 166 7.43 19.89 1.35
CA ASP A 166 6.87 20.44 0.13
C ASP A 166 7.98 21.01 -0.75
N PRO A 167 8.41 20.30 -1.80
CA PRO A 167 9.37 20.79 -2.78
C PRO A 167 8.76 21.81 -3.75
N GLY A 168 7.44 22.01 -3.77
CA GLY A 168 6.72 22.74 -4.82
C GLY A 168 6.63 21.95 -6.14
N PRO A 169 5.90 22.49 -7.13
CA PRO A 169 5.75 21.85 -8.45
C PRO A 169 7.05 21.83 -9.25
N ARG A 170 7.19 20.86 -10.17
CA ARG A 170 8.21 20.80 -11.22
C ARG A 170 7.55 20.64 -12.58
N THR A 171 8.15 21.25 -13.60
CA THR A 171 7.64 21.20 -14.98
C THR A 171 8.73 20.74 -15.94
N LEU A 172 8.40 19.82 -16.85
CA LEU A 172 9.25 19.37 -17.95
C LEU A 172 8.48 19.41 -19.26
N ASP A 173 9.14 19.82 -20.34
CA ASP A 173 8.52 19.95 -21.65
C ASP A 173 9.37 19.48 -22.85
N ALA A 174 10.51 18.86 -22.56
CA ALA A 174 11.44 18.33 -23.54
C ALA A 174 11.63 16.82 -23.32
N PRO A 175 11.98 16.04 -24.36
CA PRO A 175 12.37 14.64 -24.20
C PRO A 175 13.67 14.55 -23.40
N LEU A 176 13.84 13.45 -22.64
CA LEU A 176 14.99 13.24 -21.75
C LEU A 176 15.23 14.36 -20.73
N GLY A 177 14.18 15.12 -20.41
CA GLY A 177 14.16 16.12 -19.37
C GLY A 177 14.27 15.49 -17.98
N LYS A 178 14.77 16.26 -17.03
CA LYS A 178 14.97 15.80 -15.65
C LYS A 178 14.81 16.97 -14.67
N ALA A 179 14.03 16.76 -13.61
CA ALA A 179 13.89 17.70 -12.50
C ALA A 179 13.79 16.96 -11.16
N HIS A 180 14.41 17.52 -10.13
CA HIS A 180 14.43 16.95 -8.78
C HIS A 180 13.38 17.62 -7.89
N PHE A 181 12.68 16.82 -7.07
CA PHE A 181 11.76 17.31 -6.04
C PHE A 181 12.52 17.64 -4.76
N ASP A 182 13.54 18.50 -4.85
CA ASP A 182 14.33 18.97 -3.70
C ASP A 182 13.99 20.43 -3.37
N LYS A 183 14.79 21.08 -2.50
CA LYS A 183 14.57 22.48 -2.14
C LYS A 183 14.83 23.46 -3.30
N ASP A 184 15.55 23.01 -4.32
CA ASP A 184 15.98 23.79 -5.46
C ASP A 184 15.04 23.50 -6.65
N GLY A 185 14.82 24.46 -7.54
CA GLY A 185 14.03 24.21 -8.76
C GLY A 185 12.50 24.35 -8.64
N ALA A 186 11.97 24.83 -7.52
CA ALA A 186 10.53 25.12 -7.35
C ALA A 186 10.04 26.39 -8.09
N GLY A 187 10.91 27.02 -8.88
CA GLY A 187 10.60 28.25 -9.60
C GLY A 187 10.20 29.39 -8.66
N SER A 188 9.00 29.95 -8.87
CA SER A 188 8.43 31.04 -8.08
C SER A 188 7.67 30.58 -6.83
N TYR A 189 7.61 29.27 -6.55
CA TYR A 189 6.89 28.74 -5.40
C TYR A 189 7.57 29.17 -4.08
N ALA A 190 6.86 29.96 -3.27
CA ALA A 190 7.44 30.62 -2.08
C ALA A 190 7.39 29.77 -0.80
N HIS A 191 6.69 28.63 -0.82
CA HIS A 191 6.38 27.83 0.36
C HIS A 191 7.16 26.52 0.43
N VAL A 192 8.32 26.45 -0.24
CA VAL A 192 9.20 25.28 -0.17
C VAL A 192 9.58 24.99 1.29
N SER A 193 9.35 23.76 1.74
CA SER A 193 9.62 23.32 3.11
C SER A 193 10.24 21.93 3.18
N PHE A 194 11.27 21.80 4.00
CA PHE A 194 11.96 20.55 4.33
C PHE A 194 12.34 20.58 5.82
N PRO A 195 12.47 19.42 6.47
CA PRO A 195 12.89 19.36 7.87
C PRO A 195 14.29 19.98 8.02
N ASP A 196 14.50 20.72 9.11
CA ASP A 196 15.82 21.27 9.44
C ASP A 196 16.80 20.11 9.71
N PRO A 197 17.85 19.95 8.88
CA PRO A 197 18.83 18.87 9.05
C PRO A 197 19.58 18.94 10.37
N GLN A 198 19.68 20.13 10.98
CA GLN A 198 20.33 20.28 12.28
C GLN A 198 19.46 19.75 13.42
N ALA A 199 18.14 19.69 13.23
CA ALA A 199 17.21 19.08 14.18
C ALA A 199 17.20 17.55 14.09
N ILE A 200 17.70 16.97 12.99
CA ILE A 200 17.77 15.51 12.81
C ILE A 200 18.99 14.94 13.54
N THR A 201 18.72 14.26 14.66
CA THR A 201 19.76 13.61 15.47
C THR A 201 19.79 12.09 15.32
N GLN A 202 18.83 11.52 14.59
CA GLN A 202 18.71 10.09 14.30
C GLN A 202 18.25 9.87 12.84
N GLY A 203 18.84 8.90 12.15
CA GLY A 203 18.49 8.55 10.77
C GLY A 203 19.13 9.46 9.73
N TYR A 204 18.44 9.63 8.59
CA TYR A 204 18.87 10.47 7.47
C TYR A 204 17.92 11.67 7.30
N PRO A 205 18.44 12.89 7.09
CA PRO A 205 17.58 14.01 6.75
C PRO A 205 16.93 13.81 5.37
N VAL A 206 15.63 14.12 5.29
CA VAL A 206 14.89 14.16 4.03
C VAL A 206 15.28 15.42 3.27
N ARG A 207 15.77 15.25 2.04
CA ARG A 207 16.28 16.34 1.18
C ARG A 207 15.54 16.45 -0.15
N THR A 208 14.79 15.42 -0.50
CA THR A 208 14.08 15.30 -1.75
C THR A 208 12.93 14.30 -1.59
N LEU A 209 11.88 14.47 -2.38
CA LEU A 209 10.82 13.48 -2.56
C LEU A 209 10.98 12.67 -3.87
N GLY A 210 12.14 12.80 -4.53
CA GLY A 210 12.50 12.03 -5.72
C GLY A 210 12.78 12.92 -6.92
N GLU A 211 12.39 12.47 -8.10
CA GLU A 211 12.60 13.18 -9.36
C GLU A 211 11.51 12.86 -10.38
N MET A 212 11.27 13.79 -11.31
CA MET A 212 10.55 13.52 -12.55
C MET A 212 11.53 13.48 -13.73
N ARG A 213 11.23 12.65 -14.70
CA ARG A 213 11.95 12.57 -15.97
C ARG A 213 10.99 12.46 -17.14
N THR A 214 11.48 12.70 -18.35
CA THR A 214 10.79 12.24 -19.56
C THR A 214 11.63 11.19 -20.29
N ASP A 215 10.95 10.27 -20.97
CA ASP A 215 11.59 9.31 -21.88
C ASP A 215 11.99 9.98 -23.21
N SER A 216 12.51 9.20 -24.18
CA SER A 216 12.92 9.76 -25.48
C SER A 216 11.74 10.28 -26.33
N ARG A 217 10.52 9.90 -25.96
CA ARG A 217 9.26 10.24 -26.65
C ARG A 217 8.51 11.36 -25.92
N GLY A 218 8.98 11.81 -24.77
CA GLY A 218 8.34 12.85 -23.97
C GLY A 218 7.24 12.34 -23.02
N ASN A 219 7.13 11.03 -22.78
CA ASN A 219 6.27 10.49 -21.74
C ASN A 219 6.89 10.74 -20.36
N LEU A 220 6.05 10.91 -19.34
CA LEU A 220 6.49 11.24 -17.99
C LEU A 220 6.86 10.00 -17.18
N LEU A 221 7.96 10.10 -16.45
CA LEU A 221 8.32 9.19 -15.36
C LEU A 221 8.36 9.95 -14.05
N VAL A 222 7.73 9.42 -13.00
CA VAL A 222 7.90 9.90 -11.63
C VAL A 222 8.62 8.83 -10.83
N ILE A 223 9.77 9.19 -10.25
CA ILE A 223 10.68 8.29 -9.56
C ILE A 223 10.76 8.71 -8.09
N GLY A 224 10.51 7.76 -7.18
CA GLY A 224 10.60 8.02 -5.75
C GLY A 224 11.99 8.43 -5.27
N ALA A 225 12.06 8.85 -4.01
CA ALA A 225 13.30 9.15 -3.32
C ALA A 225 14.04 7.87 -2.88
N TYR A 226 14.80 7.96 -1.78
CA TYR A 226 15.82 6.98 -1.40
C TYR A 226 15.44 6.12 -0.20
N GLY A 227 14.21 6.25 0.32
CA GLY A 227 13.75 5.55 1.52
C GLY A 227 14.42 6.06 2.79
N ARG A 228 14.78 7.36 2.81
CA ARG A 228 15.35 8.06 3.95
C ARG A 228 14.28 8.38 4.98
N ALA A 229 14.66 8.24 6.24
CA ALA A 229 13.84 8.63 7.38
C ALA A 229 14.74 9.17 8.48
N GLY A 230 14.31 10.22 9.16
CA GLY A 230 15.07 10.82 10.25
C GLY A 230 14.21 11.67 11.18
N GLY A 231 14.67 11.80 12.41
CA GLY A 231 14.02 12.56 13.48
C GLY A 231 14.96 12.84 14.64
N ALA A 232 14.41 13.32 15.76
CA ALA A 232 15.17 13.58 16.98
C ALA A 232 14.85 12.59 18.11
N GLU A 233 13.68 11.97 18.10
CA GLU A 233 13.19 11.12 19.18
C GLU A 233 13.23 9.62 18.87
N SER A 234 13.05 8.77 19.88
CA SER A 234 12.96 7.32 19.68
C SER A 234 11.57 6.90 19.20
N ILE A 235 11.50 6.02 18.20
CA ILE A 235 10.25 5.38 17.78
C ILE A 235 9.89 4.26 18.76
N THR A 236 8.66 4.30 19.29
CA THR A 236 8.17 3.34 20.30
C THR A 236 6.97 2.51 19.84
N GLY A 237 6.43 2.76 18.65
CA GLY A 237 5.33 1.99 18.08
C GLY A 237 5.17 2.21 16.58
N PHE A 238 4.28 1.43 15.95
CA PHE A 238 4.10 1.38 14.50
C PHE A 238 3.67 2.71 13.87
N GLY A 239 2.79 3.48 14.52
CA GLY A 239 2.23 4.72 13.98
C GLY A 239 3.24 5.87 13.81
N GLY A 240 4.44 5.72 14.38
CA GLY A 240 5.51 6.70 14.30
C GLY A 240 5.75 7.50 15.58
N GLY A 241 6.43 8.63 15.44
CA GLY A 241 6.69 9.57 16.54
C GLY A 241 6.89 11.00 16.05
N ASP A 242 6.73 11.96 16.96
CA ASP A 242 7.01 13.37 16.69
C ASP A 242 8.47 13.56 16.27
N THR A 243 8.78 14.69 15.62
CA THR A 243 10.08 15.07 15.02
C THR A 243 10.52 14.26 13.79
N TRP A 244 9.90 13.11 13.52
CA TRP A 244 10.28 12.26 12.39
C TRP A 244 9.71 12.75 11.06
N ASN A 245 10.44 12.44 9.98
CA ASN A 245 10.06 12.63 8.59
C ASN A 245 10.54 11.42 7.77
N ASP A 246 9.88 11.16 6.65
CA ASP A 246 10.32 10.21 5.63
C ASP A 246 10.13 10.79 4.21
N ASP A 247 10.64 10.09 3.20
CA ASP A 247 10.68 10.57 1.81
C ASP A 247 9.70 9.86 0.86
N VAL A 248 8.63 9.27 1.41
CA VAL A 248 7.42 8.93 0.62
C VAL A 248 6.61 10.20 0.36
N ALA A 249 5.72 10.17 -0.63
CA ALA A 249 4.90 11.32 -0.99
C ALA A 249 3.75 10.92 -1.92
N ASP A 250 2.85 11.84 -2.18
CA ASP A 250 1.88 11.74 -3.26
C ASP A 250 1.52 13.12 -3.80
N GLY A 251 0.91 13.18 -4.97
CA GLY A 251 0.39 14.44 -5.49
C GLY A 251 -0.10 14.43 -6.93
N PRO A 252 -0.68 15.56 -7.38
CA PRO A 252 -1.22 15.73 -8.71
C PRO A 252 -0.14 15.76 -9.79
N ILE A 253 -0.53 15.25 -10.95
CA ILE A 253 0.12 15.38 -12.25
C ILE A 253 -0.82 16.12 -13.17
N SER A 254 -0.30 17.07 -13.94
CA SER A 254 -0.98 17.63 -15.10
C SER A 254 -0.13 17.50 -16.36
N ALA A 255 -0.80 17.35 -17.50
CA ALA A 255 -0.18 17.40 -18.82
C ALA A 255 -0.93 18.39 -19.72
N THR A 256 -0.19 19.27 -20.39
CA THR A 256 -0.73 20.18 -21.40
C THR A 256 -0.19 19.81 -22.77
N ILE A 257 -1.10 19.44 -23.67
CA ILE A 257 -0.79 19.12 -25.06
C ILE A 257 -0.93 20.38 -25.89
N HIS A 258 0.11 20.73 -26.65
CA HIS A 258 0.05 21.81 -27.64
C HIS A 258 0.15 21.25 -29.05
N PHE A 259 -0.72 21.69 -29.95
CA PHE A 259 -0.78 21.21 -31.34
C PHE A 259 -0.02 22.14 -32.29
N LYS A 260 0.58 21.57 -33.34
CA LYS A 260 1.31 22.33 -34.38
C LYS A 260 0.40 23.17 -35.27
N ASP A 261 -0.86 22.78 -35.40
CA ASP A 261 -1.85 23.50 -36.21
C ASP A 261 -2.46 24.73 -35.50
N GLY A 262 -2.06 24.97 -34.24
CA GLY A 262 -2.57 26.08 -33.42
C GLY A 262 -3.94 25.81 -32.78
N SER A 263 -4.43 24.57 -32.83
CA SER A 263 -5.64 24.15 -32.10
C SER A 263 -5.48 24.39 -30.58
N PRO A 264 -6.58 24.64 -29.84
CA PRO A 264 -6.53 24.84 -28.38
C PRO A 264 -5.80 23.71 -27.67
N SER A 265 -5.02 24.05 -26.64
CA SER A 265 -4.33 23.04 -25.83
C SER A 265 -5.32 22.17 -25.07
N VAL A 266 -4.93 20.93 -24.81
CA VAL A 266 -5.69 19.98 -23.98
C VAL A 266 -4.95 19.80 -22.67
N GLU A 267 -5.63 20.08 -21.56
CA GLU A 267 -5.14 19.84 -20.20
C GLU A 267 -5.70 18.52 -19.67
N LEU A 268 -4.83 17.71 -19.09
CA LEU A 268 -5.13 16.40 -18.54
C LEU A 268 -4.59 16.30 -17.12
N THR A 269 -5.21 15.46 -16.30
CA THR A 269 -4.81 15.23 -14.91
C THR A 269 -4.65 13.75 -14.60
N ALA A 270 -3.75 13.47 -13.67
CA ALA A 270 -3.53 12.17 -13.05
C ALA A 270 -2.96 12.38 -11.62
N TRP A 271 -2.76 11.31 -10.87
CA TRP A 271 -2.13 11.34 -9.56
C TRP A 271 -0.93 10.38 -9.50
N VAL A 272 0.01 10.65 -8.60
CA VAL A 272 1.08 9.70 -8.27
C VAL A 272 1.15 9.46 -6.77
N VAL A 273 1.36 8.20 -6.39
CA VAL A 273 1.72 7.79 -5.03
C VAL A 273 3.12 7.18 -5.05
N ILE A 274 3.99 7.64 -4.16
CA ILE A 274 5.34 7.14 -3.96
C ILE A 274 5.34 6.33 -2.67
N GLY A 275 5.26 5.00 -2.78
CA GLY A 275 5.22 4.07 -1.64
C GLY A 275 6.57 3.50 -1.24
N SER A 276 6.56 2.64 -0.23
CA SER A 276 7.68 1.75 0.12
C SER A 276 7.93 0.70 -0.99
N PRO A 277 9.06 -0.03 -1.00
CA PRO A 277 9.26 -1.11 -1.95
C PRO A 277 8.22 -2.23 -1.82
N LYS A 278 7.82 -2.84 -2.93
CA LYS A 278 7.02 -4.08 -2.95
C LYS A 278 7.98 -5.26 -3.03
N PHE A 279 8.24 -5.89 -1.88
CA PHE A 279 9.24 -6.95 -1.78
C PHE A 279 8.80 -8.29 -2.37
N ALA A 280 7.52 -8.50 -2.66
CA ALA A 280 7.02 -9.66 -3.39
C ALA A 280 6.17 -9.20 -4.59
N PRO A 281 6.79 -8.67 -5.66
CA PRO A 281 6.09 -7.94 -6.73
C PRO A 281 5.03 -8.77 -7.45
N GLU A 282 5.28 -10.06 -7.64
CA GLU A 282 4.38 -10.99 -8.34
C GLU A 282 3.21 -11.49 -7.48
N LEU A 283 3.29 -11.34 -6.16
CA LEU A 283 2.22 -11.75 -5.25
C LEU A 283 1.20 -10.60 -5.09
N VAL A 284 -0.07 -10.97 -5.04
CA VAL A 284 -1.19 -10.02 -5.10
C VAL A 284 -2.03 -10.15 -3.84
N ASN A 285 -2.40 -9.01 -3.25
CA ASN A 285 -3.30 -8.97 -2.09
C ASN A 285 -4.67 -9.53 -2.46
N ILE A 286 -5.35 -10.21 -1.54
CA ILE A 286 -6.70 -10.76 -1.77
C ILE A 286 -7.66 -9.65 -2.22
N SER A 287 -7.64 -8.54 -1.51
CA SER A 287 -8.30 -7.29 -1.91
C SER A 287 -7.21 -6.23 -2.11
N THR A 288 -7.05 -5.81 -3.35
CA THR A 288 -6.14 -4.78 -3.81
C THR A 288 -6.83 -3.43 -3.80
N TRP A 289 -6.09 -2.34 -4.03
CA TRP A 289 -6.71 -1.02 -4.15
C TRP A 289 -7.63 -0.93 -5.39
N ASP A 290 -7.33 -1.66 -6.48
CA ASP A 290 -8.24 -1.84 -7.63
C ASP A 290 -9.60 -2.42 -7.19
N ASP A 291 -9.60 -3.48 -6.37
CA ASP A 291 -10.85 -4.07 -5.86
C ASP A 291 -11.65 -3.09 -4.98
N VAL A 292 -10.95 -2.24 -4.20
CA VAL A 292 -11.58 -1.21 -3.33
C VAL A 292 -12.17 -0.07 -4.16
N VAL A 293 -11.46 0.40 -5.19
CA VAL A 293 -11.96 1.46 -6.07
C VAL A 293 -13.13 0.96 -6.92
N ALA A 294 -13.07 -0.29 -7.39
CA ALA A 294 -14.18 -0.92 -8.09
C ALA A 294 -15.43 -0.98 -7.20
N ASP A 295 -15.30 -1.44 -5.95
CA ASP A 295 -16.40 -1.48 -4.99
C ASP A 295 -17.02 -0.10 -4.75
N MET A 296 -16.17 0.89 -4.48
CA MET A 296 -16.60 2.26 -4.28
C MET A 296 -17.32 2.81 -5.51
N ALA A 297 -16.77 2.59 -6.70
CA ALA A 297 -17.32 3.12 -7.95
C ALA A 297 -18.69 2.51 -8.28
N ILE A 298 -18.86 1.20 -8.07
CA ILE A 298 -20.14 0.50 -8.25
C ILE A 298 -21.19 1.09 -7.29
N LYS A 299 -20.86 1.20 -6.01
CA LYS A 299 -21.82 1.56 -4.96
C LYS A 299 -22.15 3.05 -4.89
N TYR A 300 -21.18 3.92 -5.18
CA TYR A 300 -21.29 5.35 -4.91
C TYR A 300 -21.12 6.26 -6.14
N LYS A 301 -20.61 5.73 -7.25
CA LYS A 301 -20.44 6.48 -8.51
C LYS A 301 -21.28 5.94 -9.66
N ASN A 302 -22.21 5.01 -9.38
CA ASN A 302 -23.11 4.41 -10.37
C ASN A 302 -22.36 3.84 -11.58
N ALA A 303 -21.19 3.23 -11.35
CA ALA A 303 -20.32 2.77 -12.42
C ALA A 303 -20.82 1.48 -13.12
N LEU A 304 -21.72 0.73 -12.47
CA LEU A 304 -22.29 -0.52 -12.98
C LEU A 304 -23.76 -0.70 -12.54
N PRO A 305 -24.70 0.14 -13.02
CA PRO A 305 -26.10 0.16 -12.59
C PRO A 305 -26.87 -1.15 -12.85
N GLU A 306 -26.38 -1.99 -13.76
CA GLU A 306 -26.92 -3.32 -14.02
C GLU A 306 -26.63 -4.34 -12.92
N ALA A 307 -25.58 -4.10 -12.13
CA ALA A 307 -25.17 -4.94 -11.00
C ALA A 307 -25.64 -4.36 -9.67
N TYR A 308 -25.70 -3.03 -9.54
CA TYR A 308 -26.00 -2.36 -8.27
C TYR A 308 -26.89 -1.12 -8.45
N ASP A 309 -28.02 -1.10 -7.74
CA ASP A 309 -28.98 0.00 -7.65
C ASP A 309 -29.84 -0.23 -6.39
N THR A 310 -29.69 0.64 -5.39
CA THR A 310 -30.37 0.53 -4.10
C THR A 310 -31.89 0.71 -4.18
N ALA A 311 -32.38 1.45 -5.17
CA ALA A 311 -33.81 1.63 -5.40
C ALA A 311 -34.41 0.40 -6.09
N ARG A 312 -33.71 -0.15 -7.08
CA ARG A 312 -34.17 -1.30 -7.86
C ARG A 312 -34.12 -2.62 -7.09
N TRP A 313 -33.12 -2.80 -6.23
CA TRP A 313 -32.85 -4.05 -5.52
C TRP A 313 -32.74 -3.87 -4.01
N SER A 314 -33.69 -3.14 -3.42
CA SER A 314 -33.75 -2.88 -1.98
C SER A 314 -33.85 -4.14 -1.09
N GLY A 315 -34.30 -5.27 -1.64
CA GLY A 315 -34.35 -6.56 -0.93
C GLY A 315 -33.04 -7.34 -0.86
N SER A 316 -31.98 -6.86 -1.54
CA SER A 316 -30.66 -7.51 -1.64
C SER A 316 -29.54 -6.50 -1.47
N ASP A 317 -29.74 -5.54 -0.56
CA ASP A 317 -28.77 -4.49 -0.22
C ASP A 317 -28.28 -3.68 -1.45
N GLY A 318 -29.12 -3.57 -2.48
CA GLY A 318 -28.85 -2.89 -3.73
C GLY A 318 -28.23 -3.76 -4.82
N TRP A 319 -27.84 -5.00 -4.54
CA TRP A 319 -27.25 -5.90 -5.53
C TRP A 319 -28.32 -6.58 -6.39
N ASN A 320 -28.09 -6.67 -7.69
CA ASN A 320 -28.94 -7.41 -8.60
C ASN A 320 -28.85 -8.92 -8.34
N PRO A 321 -29.89 -9.57 -7.79
CA PRO A 321 -29.80 -10.98 -7.46
C PRO A 321 -29.65 -11.86 -8.69
N ASP A 322 -30.02 -11.38 -9.89
CA ASP A 322 -29.97 -12.11 -11.15
C ASP A 322 -28.75 -11.76 -12.02
N TYR A 323 -27.80 -11.00 -11.47
CA TYR A 323 -26.55 -10.71 -12.18
C TYR A 323 -25.75 -11.99 -12.46
N VAL A 324 -25.17 -12.10 -13.65
CA VAL A 324 -24.32 -13.24 -14.01
C VAL A 324 -22.88 -12.77 -14.04
N VAL A 325 -22.04 -13.35 -13.19
CA VAL A 325 -20.61 -12.98 -13.08
C VAL A 325 -19.75 -13.81 -14.03
N ASN A 326 -18.55 -13.33 -14.33
CA ASN A 326 -17.58 -14.02 -15.16
C ASN A 326 -16.59 -14.80 -14.29
N TYR A 327 -16.55 -16.13 -14.42
CA TYR A 327 -15.68 -16.96 -13.57
C TYR A 327 -14.19 -16.60 -13.71
N ALA A 328 -13.71 -16.39 -14.94
CA ALA A 328 -12.29 -16.16 -15.21
C ALA A 328 -11.83 -14.77 -14.73
N GLN A 329 -12.74 -13.79 -14.71
CA GLN A 329 -12.43 -12.42 -14.31
C GLN A 329 -12.74 -12.15 -12.83
N ASP A 330 -13.89 -12.62 -12.33
CA ASP A 330 -14.41 -12.21 -11.02
C ASP A 330 -14.08 -13.22 -9.90
N ILE A 331 -13.84 -14.50 -10.23
CA ILE A 331 -13.67 -15.58 -9.23
C ILE A 331 -12.28 -16.18 -9.25
N GLN A 332 -11.77 -16.55 -10.42
CA GLN A 332 -10.49 -17.24 -10.56
C GLN A 332 -9.30 -16.43 -10.01
N PRO A 333 -9.16 -15.11 -10.27
CA PRO A 333 -8.03 -14.34 -9.75
C PRO A 333 -8.04 -14.29 -8.22
N PHE A 334 -9.24 -14.17 -7.63
CA PHE A 334 -9.44 -14.21 -6.20
C PHE A 334 -8.98 -15.53 -5.55
N LEU A 335 -9.40 -16.67 -6.11
CA LEU A 335 -8.97 -17.98 -5.62
C LEU A 335 -7.46 -18.19 -5.74
N ALA A 336 -6.85 -17.69 -6.82
CA ALA A 336 -5.40 -17.73 -7.01
C ALA A 336 -4.67 -16.92 -5.92
N ARG A 337 -5.12 -15.69 -5.63
CA ARG A 337 -4.55 -14.83 -4.58
C ARG A 337 -4.55 -15.50 -3.20
N ILE A 338 -5.64 -16.18 -2.83
CA ILE A 338 -5.72 -16.94 -1.57
C ILE A 338 -4.61 -18.01 -1.49
N GLY A 339 -4.37 -18.71 -2.58
CA GLY A 339 -3.34 -19.75 -2.63
C GLY A 339 -1.92 -19.20 -2.57
N ASP A 340 -1.66 -18.05 -3.19
CA ASP A 340 -0.34 -17.45 -3.23
C ASP A 340 0.17 -16.98 -1.86
N TYR A 341 -0.72 -16.70 -0.90
CA TYR A 341 -0.32 -16.29 0.45
C TYR A 341 0.58 -17.32 1.14
N GLN A 342 0.52 -18.60 0.75
CA GLN A 342 1.37 -19.67 1.31
C GLN A 342 2.88 -19.41 1.16
N TRP A 343 3.29 -18.60 0.18
CA TRP A 343 4.70 -18.28 -0.09
C TRP A 343 5.29 -17.23 0.84
N VAL A 344 4.43 -16.49 1.55
CA VAL A 344 4.79 -15.33 2.38
C VAL A 344 4.16 -15.35 3.77
N ALA A 345 3.27 -16.30 4.03
CA ALA A 345 2.61 -16.53 5.31
C ALA A 345 2.27 -18.01 5.52
N THR A 346 2.27 -18.44 6.79
CA THR A 346 1.84 -19.78 7.19
C THR A 346 0.32 -19.79 7.42
N VAL A 347 -0.45 -20.05 6.35
CA VAL A 347 -1.92 -20.02 6.35
C VAL A 347 -2.56 -21.36 5.93
N PRO A 348 -2.25 -22.49 6.59
CA PRO A 348 -2.69 -23.81 6.15
C PRO A 348 -4.21 -23.96 6.02
N SER A 349 -4.99 -23.31 6.90
CA SER A 349 -6.45 -23.33 6.81
C SER A 349 -6.99 -22.62 5.56
N MET A 350 -6.34 -21.55 5.07
CA MET A 350 -6.70 -20.95 3.79
C MET A 350 -6.22 -21.80 2.61
N THR A 351 -5.03 -22.43 2.72
CA THR A 351 -4.55 -23.29 1.64
C THR A 351 -5.46 -24.49 1.38
N ALA A 352 -6.27 -24.91 2.34
CA ALA A 352 -7.29 -25.94 2.13
C ALA A 352 -8.34 -25.56 1.05
N PHE A 353 -8.49 -24.27 0.73
CA PHE A 353 -9.45 -23.77 -0.27
C PHE A 353 -8.90 -23.75 -1.71
N ILE A 354 -7.61 -24.03 -1.92
CA ILE A 354 -6.97 -23.89 -3.26
C ILE A 354 -7.28 -25.04 -4.21
N ARG A 355 -7.61 -26.21 -3.66
CA ARG A 355 -7.94 -27.44 -4.39
C ARG A 355 -9.09 -28.14 -3.69
N PRO A 356 -10.30 -27.56 -3.73
CA PRO A 356 -11.45 -28.22 -3.13
C PRO A 356 -11.74 -29.53 -3.87
N ASN A 357 -12.42 -30.47 -3.20
CA ASN A 357 -12.76 -31.79 -3.76
C ASN A 357 -13.96 -31.75 -4.73
N PHE A 358 -14.15 -30.66 -5.47
CA PHE A 358 -15.18 -30.46 -6.48
C PHE A 358 -14.69 -29.48 -7.56
N ASP A 359 -15.32 -29.49 -8.73
CA ASP A 359 -14.97 -28.54 -9.80
C ASP A 359 -15.55 -27.15 -9.50
N VAL A 360 -14.67 -26.20 -9.19
CA VAL A 360 -15.05 -24.81 -8.91
C VAL A 360 -15.58 -24.07 -10.14
N ALA A 361 -15.33 -24.56 -11.36
CA ALA A 361 -15.82 -23.98 -12.60
C ALA A 361 -17.15 -24.63 -13.07
N ASP A 362 -17.64 -25.69 -12.43
CA ASP A 362 -18.93 -26.30 -12.78
C ASP A 362 -20.10 -25.50 -12.15
N ALA A 363 -20.88 -24.82 -12.99
CA ALA A 363 -22.04 -24.01 -12.61
C ALA A 363 -23.33 -24.83 -12.37
N SER A 364 -23.31 -26.14 -12.62
CA SER A 364 -24.51 -26.99 -12.56
C SER A 364 -25.20 -26.95 -11.18
N GLU A 365 -26.52 -27.17 -11.17
CA GLU A 365 -27.31 -27.34 -9.94
C GLU A 365 -26.84 -28.56 -9.12
N ALA A 366 -26.28 -29.58 -9.76
CA ALA A 366 -25.71 -30.74 -9.07
C ALA A 366 -24.50 -30.36 -8.20
N ASN A 367 -23.69 -29.40 -8.65
CA ASN A 367 -22.52 -28.91 -7.94
C ASN A 367 -22.83 -27.73 -6.98
N ARG A 368 -24.02 -27.13 -7.07
CA ARG A 368 -24.43 -25.97 -6.26
C ARG A 368 -24.25 -26.16 -4.75
N PRO A 369 -24.63 -27.30 -4.12
CA PRO A 369 -24.42 -27.49 -2.68
C PRO A 369 -22.95 -27.40 -2.25
N GLN A 370 -22.01 -27.80 -3.12
CA GLN A 370 -20.58 -27.71 -2.83
C GLN A 370 -20.10 -26.26 -2.88
N ARG A 371 -20.54 -25.48 -3.88
CA ARG A 371 -20.21 -24.05 -3.99
C ARG A 371 -20.81 -23.23 -2.86
N GLU A 372 -22.06 -23.49 -2.48
CA GLU A 372 -22.72 -22.85 -1.34
C GLU A 372 -22.02 -23.19 -0.01
N LYS A 373 -21.57 -24.44 0.16
CA LYS A 373 -20.78 -24.83 1.33
C LYS A 373 -19.42 -24.14 1.35
N PHE A 374 -18.72 -24.07 0.22
CA PHE A 374 -17.46 -23.33 0.10
C PHE A 374 -17.65 -21.85 0.47
N PHE A 375 -18.67 -21.20 -0.10
CA PHE A 375 -19.02 -19.80 0.19
C PHE A 375 -19.36 -19.56 1.66
N SER A 376 -20.00 -20.51 2.34
CA SER A 376 -20.36 -20.38 3.77
C SER A 376 -19.17 -20.16 4.71
N TYR A 377 -17.94 -20.43 4.26
CA TYR A 377 -16.73 -20.19 5.02
C TYR A 377 -16.11 -18.80 4.81
N PHE A 378 -16.69 -17.98 3.93
CA PHE A 378 -16.27 -16.59 3.75
C PHE A 378 -17.05 -15.69 4.68
N ARG A 379 -16.36 -14.78 5.37
CA ARG A 379 -17.03 -13.84 6.28
C ARG A 379 -17.98 -12.95 5.49
N LYS A 380 -19.25 -12.92 5.89
CA LYS A 380 -20.18 -11.89 5.45
C LYS A 380 -19.66 -10.51 5.85
N PRO A 381 -19.49 -9.55 4.92
CA PRO A 381 -19.16 -8.17 5.23
C PRO A 381 -20.16 -7.54 6.20
N SER A 382 -19.67 -6.63 7.03
CA SER A 382 -20.49 -5.90 7.98
C SER A 382 -20.91 -4.55 7.40
N ALA A 383 -22.17 -4.16 7.62
CA ALA A 383 -22.62 -2.82 7.27
C ALA A 383 -22.02 -1.80 8.25
N ILE A 384 -21.69 -0.61 7.73
CA ILE A 384 -21.29 0.50 8.58
C ILE A 384 -22.49 0.96 9.39
N ARG A 385 -22.29 1.11 10.70
CA ARG A 385 -23.20 1.79 11.62
C ARG A 385 -22.64 3.19 11.88
N PRO A 386 -23.25 4.24 11.33
CA PRO A 386 -22.80 5.60 11.56
C PRO A 386 -22.81 5.98 13.03
N GLY A 387 -21.91 6.87 13.42
CA GLY A 387 -21.92 7.44 14.77
C GLY A 387 -23.03 8.49 14.95
N THR A 388 -23.48 8.67 16.19
CA THR A 388 -24.35 9.78 16.63
C THR A 388 -23.83 10.36 17.94
N GLN A 389 -24.47 11.43 18.43
CA GLN A 389 -24.15 11.99 19.75
C GLN A 389 -24.30 10.95 20.88
N GLU A 390 -25.22 10.00 20.74
CA GLU A 390 -25.54 8.96 21.73
C GLU A 390 -24.87 7.62 21.46
N GLN A 391 -24.34 7.39 20.25
CA GLN A 391 -23.86 6.08 19.81
C GLN A 391 -22.51 6.16 19.10
N VAL A 392 -21.55 5.35 19.58
CA VAL A 392 -20.22 5.21 18.96
C VAL A 392 -20.37 4.58 17.55
N PRO A 393 -19.66 5.10 16.53
CA PRO A 393 -19.61 4.48 15.21
C PRO A 393 -19.09 3.04 15.30
N GLY A 394 -19.49 2.21 14.35
CA GLY A 394 -19.11 0.80 14.38
C GLY A 394 -19.62 0.05 13.18
N PHE A 395 -19.71 -1.27 13.36
CA PHE A 395 -20.25 -2.18 12.37
C PHE A 395 -21.51 -2.85 12.90
N THR A 396 -22.42 -3.21 11.99
CA THR A 396 -23.64 -3.96 12.30
C THR A 396 -23.88 -5.01 11.22
N GLY A 397 -24.43 -6.15 11.63
CA GLY A 397 -24.52 -7.31 10.75
C GLY A 397 -23.13 -7.83 10.32
N GLY A 398 -23.11 -8.97 9.64
CA GLY A 398 -21.87 -9.56 9.15
C GLY A 398 -21.07 -10.33 10.20
N GLN A 399 -19.86 -10.73 9.81
CA GLN A 399 -19.03 -11.69 10.54
C GLN A 399 -17.59 -11.21 10.77
N GLY A 400 -17.29 -9.92 10.60
CA GLY A 400 -15.94 -9.37 10.79
C GLY A 400 -15.34 -9.57 12.19
N GLY A 401 -16.17 -9.83 13.20
CA GLY A 401 -15.75 -10.21 14.56
C GLY A 401 -15.63 -11.72 14.80
N GLN A 402 -16.10 -12.56 13.87
CA GLN A 402 -16.17 -14.01 14.02
C GLN A 402 -14.92 -14.68 13.42
N LEU A 403 -14.22 -15.46 14.23
CA LEU A 403 -13.07 -16.23 13.75
C LEU A 403 -13.49 -17.55 13.11
N PHE A 404 -14.21 -18.40 13.85
CA PHE A 404 -14.51 -19.77 13.44
C PHE A 404 -15.94 -19.94 12.91
N SER A 405 -16.13 -20.83 11.93
CA SER A 405 -17.37 -20.99 11.16
C SER A 405 -18.58 -21.46 11.95
N GLU A 406 -18.37 -22.17 13.06
CA GLU A 406 -19.44 -22.72 13.90
C GLU A 406 -19.40 -22.15 15.31
N ALA A 407 -18.69 -21.04 15.50
CA ALA A 407 -18.51 -20.39 16.79
C ALA A 407 -19.85 -20.10 17.48
N SER A 408 -19.93 -20.47 18.75
CA SER A 408 -21.04 -20.13 19.65
C SER A 408 -20.50 -19.61 20.98
N THR A 409 -21.37 -19.05 21.83
CA THR A 409 -20.99 -18.61 23.17
C THR A 409 -20.42 -19.74 24.02
N GLU A 410 -20.89 -20.98 23.83
CA GLU A 410 -20.44 -22.16 24.57
C GLU A 410 -19.16 -22.76 23.99
N ASN A 411 -18.95 -22.62 22.67
CA ASN A 411 -17.76 -23.11 21.98
C ASN A 411 -17.29 -22.11 20.92
N PRO A 412 -16.54 -21.06 21.32
CA PRO A 412 -16.06 -20.04 20.40
C PRO A 412 -15.02 -20.57 19.40
N GLY A 413 -14.46 -21.77 19.63
CA GLY A 413 -13.48 -22.43 18.78
C GLY A 413 -14.06 -23.48 17.81
N ALA A 414 -15.38 -23.58 17.67
CA ALA A 414 -16.02 -24.61 16.85
C ALA A 414 -15.90 -24.34 15.34
N GLY A 415 -15.63 -25.39 14.56
CA GLY A 415 -15.53 -25.33 13.09
C GLY A 415 -14.12 -25.02 12.60
N ILE A 416 -14.01 -24.24 11.52
CA ILE A 416 -12.73 -23.82 10.93
C ILE A 416 -12.60 -22.30 10.89
N PRO A 417 -11.39 -21.72 10.86
CA PRO A 417 -11.22 -20.29 10.65
C PRO A 417 -11.85 -19.83 9.34
N LEU A 418 -12.68 -18.80 9.40
CA LEU A 418 -13.31 -18.17 8.24
C LEU A 418 -12.27 -17.44 7.37
N VAL A 419 -12.59 -17.31 6.08
CA VAL A 419 -11.73 -16.76 5.03
C VAL A 419 -12.20 -15.34 4.66
N PRO A 420 -11.28 -14.40 4.34
CA PRO A 420 -9.81 -14.50 4.41
C PRO A 420 -9.27 -14.58 5.84
N LEU A 421 -8.37 -15.53 6.15
CA LEU A 421 -7.75 -15.58 7.48
C LEU A 421 -6.62 -14.55 7.58
N ASN A 422 -7.00 -13.33 7.92
CA ASN A 422 -6.12 -12.19 8.04
C ASN A 422 -6.72 -11.19 9.06
N SER A 423 -5.89 -10.31 9.61
CA SER A 423 -6.32 -9.22 10.49
C SER A 423 -7.33 -8.30 9.78
N GLY A 424 -8.28 -7.73 10.52
CA GLY A 424 -9.19 -6.70 10.01
C GLY A 424 -8.60 -5.29 10.12
N SER A 425 -9.37 -4.28 9.71
CA SER A 425 -8.90 -2.89 9.70
C SER A 425 -8.78 -2.25 11.10
N ASN A 426 -9.14 -2.97 12.17
CA ASN A 426 -8.82 -2.59 13.54
C ASN A 426 -8.86 -3.79 14.50
N SER A 427 -7.75 -4.51 14.54
CA SER A 427 -7.47 -5.56 15.51
C SER A 427 -6.47 -5.10 16.59
N VAL A 428 -6.36 -3.77 16.81
CA VAL A 428 -5.34 -3.18 17.69
C VAL A 428 -5.88 -2.24 18.78
N ARG A 429 -7.10 -1.72 18.68
CA ARG A 429 -7.70 -0.78 19.66
C ARG A 429 -9.18 -1.14 19.96
N ASN A 430 -9.63 -0.81 21.17
CA ASN A 430 -11.03 -0.99 21.61
C ASN A 430 -11.89 0.25 21.31
N ASN A 431 -12.00 0.63 20.04
CA ASN A 431 -12.84 1.73 19.58
C ASN A 431 -13.77 1.24 18.46
N VAL A 432 -13.57 1.64 17.20
CA VAL A 432 -14.29 1.10 16.05
C VAL A 432 -13.67 -0.24 15.65
N ILE A 433 -14.09 -1.33 16.27
CA ILE A 433 -13.43 -2.65 16.17
C ILE A 433 -13.70 -3.33 14.82
N SER A 434 -12.65 -3.83 14.18
CA SER A 434 -12.71 -4.67 12.96
C SER A 434 -11.60 -5.73 13.07
N LYS A 435 -11.96 -6.89 13.62
CA LYS A 435 -10.98 -7.90 14.08
C LYS A 435 -10.37 -8.70 12.94
N PHE A 436 -11.18 -9.17 12.01
CA PHE A 436 -10.73 -10.05 10.93
C PHE A 436 -11.11 -9.46 9.57
N SER A 437 -10.28 -9.72 8.56
CA SER A 437 -10.53 -9.29 7.18
C SER A 437 -11.85 -9.87 6.65
N VAL A 438 -12.53 -9.06 5.86
CA VAL A 438 -13.66 -9.43 5.01
C VAL A 438 -13.30 -9.07 3.56
N LEU A 439 -13.99 -9.66 2.59
CA LEU A 439 -13.90 -9.21 1.20
C LEU A 439 -14.58 -7.85 1.04
N THR A 440 -14.31 -7.14 -0.06
CA THR A 440 -15.17 -6.02 -0.45
C THR A 440 -16.59 -6.52 -0.73
N ASP A 441 -17.59 -5.64 -0.67
CA ASP A 441 -18.98 -6.05 -0.92
C ASP A 441 -19.15 -6.61 -2.33
N THR A 442 -18.46 -6.03 -3.30
CA THR A 442 -18.41 -6.49 -4.70
C THR A 442 -17.78 -7.88 -4.84
N GLN A 443 -16.63 -8.12 -4.20
CA GLN A 443 -15.99 -9.45 -4.22
C GLN A 443 -16.87 -10.50 -3.52
N TYR A 444 -17.51 -10.14 -2.41
CA TYR A 444 -18.44 -11.03 -1.70
C TYR A 444 -19.69 -11.33 -2.53
N PHE A 445 -20.26 -10.31 -3.18
CA PHE A 445 -21.38 -10.48 -4.11
C PHE A 445 -21.00 -11.39 -5.28
N ALA A 446 -19.82 -11.21 -5.88
CA ALA A 446 -19.34 -12.08 -6.94
C ALA A 446 -19.32 -13.55 -6.51
N LEU A 447 -18.76 -13.80 -5.32
CA LEU A 447 -18.70 -15.15 -4.75
C LEU A 447 -20.08 -15.71 -4.41
N GLN A 448 -21.02 -14.87 -4.00
CA GLN A 448 -22.43 -15.25 -3.79
C GLN A 448 -23.10 -15.68 -5.09
N GLN A 449 -22.92 -14.93 -6.18
CA GLN A 449 -23.45 -15.28 -7.50
C GLN A 449 -22.82 -16.57 -8.04
N TRP A 450 -21.51 -16.74 -7.87
CA TRP A 450 -20.81 -17.98 -8.17
C TRP A 450 -21.39 -19.17 -7.40
N ALA A 451 -21.59 -19.02 -6.10
CA ALA A 451 -22.19 -20.06 -5.25
C ALA A 451 -23.58 -20.47 -5.75
N ALA A 452 -24.39 -19.49 -6.13
CA ALA A 452 -25.73 -19.70 -6.69
C ALA A 452 -25.74 -20.27 -8.13
N GLY A 453 -24.58 -20.46 -8.77
CA GLY A 453 -24.49 -20.93 -10.16
C GLY A 453 -24.75 -19.86 -11.21
N LYS A 454 -24.79 -18.58 -10.82
CA LYS A 454 -25.00 -17.43 -11.70
C LYS A 454 -23.66 -16.93 -12.25
N PHE A 455 -22.96 -17.79 -12.97
CA PHE A 455 -21.72 -17.44 -13.65
C PHE A 455 -21.58 -18.13 -15.00
N ALA A 456 -20.94 -17.46 -15.95
CA ALA A 456 -20.65 -18.00 -17.28
C ALA A 456 -19.36 -17.39 -17.86
N ALA A 457 -18.74 -18.05 -18.83
CA ALA A 457 -17.49 -17.57 -19.45
C ALA A 457 -17.70 -16.33 -20.34
N ASP A 458 -18.89 -16.17 -20.90
CA ASP A 458 -19.33 -15.07 -21.77
C ASP A 458 -20.16 -14.01 -21.04
N ALA A 459 -20.30 -14.14 -19.72
CA ALA A 459 -20.98 -13.15 -18.89
C ALA A 459 -20.23 -11.82 -18.89
N PRO A 460 -20.94 -10.68 -18.73
CA PRO A 460 -20.33 -9.34 -18.72
C PRO A 460 -19.30 -9.17 -17.58
N GLY A 461 -19.47 -9.89 -16.47
CA GLY A 461 -18.58 -9.82 -15.31
C GLY A 461 -18.71 -8.50 -14.55
N LEU A 462 -17.87 -8.27 -13.54
CA LEU A 462 -17.92 -7.05 -12.72
C LEU A 462 -16.88 -6.00 -13.13
N ALA A 463 -16.20 -6.21 -14.26
CA ALA A 463 -15.25 -5.25 -14.81
C ALA A 463 -15.95 -3.93 -15.16
N LEU A 464 -15.40 -2.81 -14.71
CA LEU A 464 -15.99 -1.51 -14.94
C LEU A 464 -15.76 -1.04 -16.38
N PRO A 465 -16.82 -0.56 -17.08
CA PRO A 465 -16.68 -0.09 -18.45
C PRO A 465 -15.81 1.16 -18.53
N GLY A 466 -14.87 1.18 -19.48
CA GLY A 466 -14.03 2.34 -19.76
C GLY A 466 -12.86 2.56 -18.80
N ILE A 467 -12.59 1.63 -17.87
CA ILE A 467 -11.37 1.63 -17.07
C ILE A 467 -10.24 1.01 -17.87
N ASP A 468 -9.09 1.67 -17.89
CA ASP A 468 -7.95 1.19 -18.63
C ASP A 468 -7.18 0.09 -17.88
N PRO A 469 -6.67 -0.95 -18.55
CA PRO A 469 -5.85 -1.96 -17.90
C PRO A 469 -4.62 -1.40 -17.18
N LEU A 470 -4.05 -0.27 -17.63
CA LEU A 470 -2.94 0.38 -16.93
C LEU A 470 -3.38 1.01 -15.61
N ASP A 471 -4.60 1.54 -15.53
CA ASP A 471 -5.16 2.11 -14.30
C ASP A 471 -5.33 1.00 -13.25
N GLN A 472 -5.86 -0.16 -13.67
CA GLN A 472 -5.99 -1.34 -12.83
C GLN A 472 -4.63 -1.91 -12.41
N ALA A 473 -3.69 -2.02 -13.35
CA ALA A 473 -2.36 -2.55 -13.10
C ALA A 473 -1.59 -1.74 -12.06
N ALA A 474 -1.71 -0.42 -12.08
CA ALA A 474 -0.99 0.44 -11.15
C ALA A 474 -1.45 0.20 -9.70
N ILE A 475 -2.72 0.45 -9.40
CA ILE A 475 -3.24 0.35 -8.03
C ILE A 475 -3.55 -1.09 -7.59
N GLY A 476 -3.79 -2.02 -8.52
CA GLY A 476 -3.95 -3.44 -8.23
C GLY A 476 -2.69 -4.10 -7.67
N ASN A 477 -1.54 -3.43 -7.75
CA ASN A 477 -0.29 -3.84 -7.10
C ASN A 477 -0.10 -3.24 -5.68
N CYS A 478 -1.11 -2.57 -5.14
CA CYS A 478 -1.13 -2.02 -3.78
C CYS A 478 -2.08 -2.79 -2.86
N VAL A 479 -1.92 -2.59 -1.55
CA VAL A 479 -2.86 -3.11 -0.55
C VAL A 479 -4.21 -2.40 -0.66
N GLY A 480 -5.30 -3.16 -0.69
CA GLY A 480 -6.67 -2.64 -0.53
C GLY A 480 -7.23 -2.91 0.87
N GLU A 481 -7.11 -4.14 1.37
CA GLU A 481 -7.52 -4.51 2.71
C GLU A 481 -6.50 -5.43 3.40
N PRO A 482 -6.41 -5.40 4.75
CA PRO A 482 -6.99 -4.40 5.66
C PRO A 482 -6.27 -3.04 5.57
N MET A 483 -6.82 -1.99 6.19
CA MET A 483 -6.18 -0.67 6.27
C MET A 483 -6.01 -0.23 7.73
N CYS A 484 -4.87 -0.60 8.34
CA CYS A 484 -4.53 -0.28 9.74
C CYS A 484 -3.01 0.02 9.95
N PRO A 485 -2.41 0.98 9.22
CA PRO A 485 -3.04 1.85 8.22
C PRO A 485 -3.10 1.24 6.81
N GLY A 486 -2.30 0.24 6.49
CA GLY A 486 -2.12 -0.26 5.12
C GLY A 486 -0.63 -0.32 4.83
N ILE A 487 -0.22 -0.11 3.56
CA ILE A 487 1.21 0.09 3.24
C ILE A 487 1.40 1.35 2.41
N GLU A 488 0.79 1.45 1.23
CA GLU A 488 0.94 2.65 0.36
C GLU A 488 -0.01 3.79 0.77
N VAL A 489 -1.26 3.42 1.03
CA VAL A 489 -2.39 4.31 1.32
C VAL A 489 -3.27 3.66 2.40
N THR A 490 -4.28 4.38 2.89
CA THR A 490 -5.22 3.90 3.91
C THR A 490 -6.67 4.14 3.51
N TRP A 491 -7.59 3.92 4.44
CA TRP A 491 -9.05 3.91 4.29
C TRP A 491 -9.65 5.15 3.63
N SER A 492 -8.95 6.28 3.54
CA SER A 492 -9.41 7.45 2.80
C SER A 492 -9.71 7.10 1.34
N VAL A 493 -9.00 6.13 0.76
CA VAL A 493 -9.22 5.70 -0.63
C VAL A 493 -10.51 4.91 -0.85
N ARG A 494 -11.24 4.53 0.22
CA ARG A 494 -12.60 4.00 0.13
C ARG A 494 -13.64 5.11 -0.06
N ASN A 495 -13.30 6.35 0.30
CA ASN A 495 -14.26 7.44 0.37
C ASN A 495 -14.54 8.02 -1.03
N PRO A 496 -15.80 8.00 -1.54
CA PRO A 496 -16.12 8.46 -2.88
C PRO A 496 -15.84 9.95 -3.12
N ILE A 497 -15.74 10.78 -2.07
CA ILE A 497 -15.58 12.23 -2.26
C ILE A 497 -14.21 12.62 -2.80
N ILE A 498 -13.20 11.77 -2.62
CA ILE A 498 -11.84 12.04 -3.09
C ILE A 498 -11.68 11.70 -4.57
N TYR A 499 -12.72 11.17 -5.23
CA TYR A 499 -12.71 10.76 -6.63
C TYR A 499 -13.66 11.61 -7.46
N GLU A 500 -13.15 12.15 -8.57
CA GLU A 500 -13.97 12.84 -9.57
C GLU A 500 -14.86 11.83 -10.30
N LYS A 501 -14.25 10.72 -10.70
CA LYS A 501 -14.87 9.55 -11.33
C LYS A 501 -14.09 8.30 -10.90
N ALA A 502 -14.58 7.12 -11.26
CA ALA A 502 -13.87 5.87 -11.00
C ALA A 502 -12.39 5.97 -11.43
N TYR A 503 -11.48 5.59 -10.53
CA TYR A 503 -10.02 5.63 -10.72
C TYR A 503 -9.37 7.01 -10.89
N ALA A 504 -10.11 8.12 -10.84
CA ALA A 504 -9.55 9.47 -10.98
C ALA A 504 -9.69 10.26 -9.67
N ILE A 505 -8.55 10.56 -9.02
CA ILE A 505 -8.52 11.42 -7.85
C ILE A 505 -9.03 12.81 -8.22
N LEU A 506 -9.94 13.35 -7.44
CA LEU A 506 -10.42 14.72 -7.58
C LEU A 506 -9.31 15.65 -7.11
N HIS A 507 -8.77 16.49 -7.99
CA HIS A 507 -7.78 17.49 -7.60
C HIS A 507 -8.46 18.64 -6.87
N ARG A 508 -7.82 19.21 -5.85
CA ARG A 508 -8.37 20.37 -5.17
C ARG A 508 -8.40 21.60 -6.09
N VAL A 509 -9.60 22.12 -6.38
CA VAL A 509 -9.83 23.17 -7.39
C VAL A 509 -9.91 24.60 -6.83
N ASP A 510 -10.11 24.75 -5.52
CA ASP A 510 -10.30 26.05 -4.86
C ASP A 510 -9.00 26.62 -4.26
N ALA A 511 -7.88 25.89 -4.35
CA ALA A 511 -6.61 26.27 -3.74
C ALA A 511 -5.65 26.99 -4.70
N ASP A 512 -5.06 28.08 -4.21
CA ASP A 512 -3.90 28.74 -4.82
C ASP A 512 -2.65 28.40 -4.02
N TYR A 513 -1.99 27.30 -4.40
CA TYR A 513 -0.79 26.83 -3.69
C TYR A 513 0.37 27.81 -3.81
N ALA A 514 0.50 28.52 -4.95
CA ALA A 514 1.58 29.47 -5.14
C ALA A 514 1.49 30.63 -4.14
N LYS A 515 0.26 31.07 -3.84
CA LYS A 515 0.01 32.13 -2.87
C LYS A 515 0.01 31.64 -1.42
N ASN A 516 -0.62 30.51 -1.13
CA ASN A 516 -0.94 30.12 0.25
C ASN A 516 -0.16 28.91 0.77
N GLY A 517 0.54 28.18 -0.09
CA GLY A 517 1.12 26.89 0.27
C GLY A 517 0.06 25.79 0.43
N LEU A 518 0.47 24.64 0.98
CA LEU A 518 -0.42 23.52 1.28
C LEU A 518 -1.09 23.66 2.65
N SER A 519 -2.27 23.08 2.79
CA SER A 519 -3.05 23.10 4.02
C SER A 519 -2.59 21.99 4.96
N ALA A 520 -2.13 22.34 6.17
CA ALA A 520 -1.61 21.38 7.13
C ALA A 520 -2.70 20.54 7.84
N GLY A 521 -3.86 21.14 8.14
CA GLY A 521 -4.93 20.52 8.92
C GLY A 521 -6.19 20.13 8.15
N ARG A 522 -6.20 20.31 6.82
CA ARG A 522 -7.39 20.03 6.00
C ARG A 522 -7.59 18.51 5.81
N ASP A 523 -8.79 18.03 6.08
CA ASP A 523 -9.23 16.67 5.73
C ASP A 523 -9.94 16.67 4.36
N GLU A 524 -9.39 15.95 3.40
CA GLU A 524 -9.95 15.77 2.06
C GLU A 524 -11.17 14.84 2.03
N CYS A 525 -11.40 14.08 3.10
CA CYS A 525 -12.55 13.20 3.30
C CYS A 525 -13.74 13.92 3.98
N GLU A 526 -13.61 15.19 4.37
CA GLU A 526 -14.74 15.99 4.82
C GLU A 526 -15.55 16.49 3.62
N PRO A 527 -16.85 16.15 3.51
CA PRO A 527 -17.69 16.55 2.39
C PRO A 527 -18.03 18.04 2.44
N LEU A 528 -18.31 18.61 1.27
CA LEU A 528 -18.84 19.98 1.15
C LEU A 528 -20.26 20.10 1.72
N ASP A 529 -21.05 19.05 1.59
CA ASP A 529 -22.40 18.95 2.12
C ASP A 529 -22.60 17.56 2.72
N TRP A 530 -22.90 17.49 4.00
CA TRP A 530 -23.19 16.22 4.68
C TRP A 530 -24.52 15.56 4.22
N ASN A 531 -25.39 16.29 3.51
CA ASN A 531 -26.58 15.71 2.87
C ASN A 531 -26.27 15.04 1.53
N ASP A 532 -25.14 15.37 0.91
CA ASP A 532 -24.57 14.67 -0.24
C ASP A 532 -23.09 14.35 0.03
N PRO A 533 -22.82 13.31 0.86
CA PRO A 533 -21.48 12.96 1.30
C PRO A 533 -20.64 12.32 0.18
N THR A 534 -20.97 12.57 -1.09
CA THR A 534 -20.20 12.18 -2.27
C THR A 534 -19.50 13.36 -2.94
N VAL A 535 -19.77 14.59 -2.47
CA VAL A 535 -19.23 15.84 -3.02
C VAL A 535 -18.10 16.38 -2.13
N GLY A 536 -16.87 16.34 -2.64
CA GLY A 536 -15.67 16.86 -1.96
C GLY A 536 -15.07 18.06 -2.69
N THR A 537 -14.12 18.73 -2.03
CA THR A 537 -13.30 19.80 -2.67
C THR A 537 -12.06 19.27 -3.38
N GLY A 538 -11.73 17.97 -3.23
CA GLY A 538 -10.58 17.31 -3.85
C GLY A 538 -9.35 17.17 -2.96
N CYS A 539 -8.31 16.50 -3.44
CA CYS A 539 -7.05 16.25 -2.75
C CYS A 539 -6.01 17.33 -3.06
N GLU A 540 -5.18 17.65 -2.07
CA GLU A 540 -3.92 18.37 -2.22
C GLU A 540 -2.74 17.39 -2.31
N PRO A 541 -1.56 17.84 -2.79
CA PRO A 541 -0.31 17.08 -2.63
C PRO A 541 -0.13 16.54 -1.21
N GLY A 542 0.17 15.25 -1.08
CA GLY A 542 0.42 14.56 0.19
C GLY A 542 -0.81 14.04 0.93
N ASP A 543 -2.04 14.27 0.43
CA ASP A 543 -3.26 13.87 1.14
C ASP A 543 -3.46 12.34 1.19
N LEU A 544 -3.05 11.59 0.17
CA LEU A 544 -3.25 10.12 0.14
C LEU A 544 -2.31 9.38 1.11
N THR A 545 -1.14 9.95 1.43
CA THR A 545 -0.11 9.29 2.26
C THR A 545 0.01 9.87 3.67
N LYS A 546 -0.61 11.02 3.99
CA LYS A 546 -0.45 11.70 5.30
C LYS A 546 -0.87 10.89 6.52
N ARG A 547 -1.83 9.98 6.34
CA ARG A 547 -2.35 9.11 7.41
C ARG A 547 -1.43 7.93 7.73
N MET A 548 -0.52 7.57 6.85
CA MET A 548 0.38 6.43 7.05
C MET A 548 1.37 6.70 8.20
N ALA A 549 2.04 5.66 8.68
CA ALA A 549 3.05 5.77 9.74
C ALA A 549 4.20 6.74 9.38
N ILE A 550 4.82 7.34 10.40
CA ILE A 550 5.96 8.24 10.26
C ILE A 550 7.14 7.86 11.19
N PRO A 551 8.20 7.22 10.67
CA PRO A 551 8.43 6.89 9.27
C PRO A 551 7.78 5.56 8.86
N TRP A 552 7.58 5.32 7.56
CA TRP A 552 6.93 4.10 7.03
C TRP A 552 7.60 2.79 7.44
N GLN A 553 8.91 2.80 7.72
CA GLN A 553 9.65 1.61 8.17
C GLN A 553 9.17 1.11 9.54
N ALA A 554 8.61 1.99 10.37
CA ALA A 554 8.03 1.59 11.65
C ALA A 554 6.79 0.72 11.44
N ASP A 555 5.95 1.10 10.48
CA ASP A 555 4.83 0.28 10.01
C ASP A 555 5.37 -1.05 9.53
N PHE A 556 6.27 -1.03 8.55
CA PHE A 556 6.79 -2.24 7.91
C PHE A 556 7.39 -3.27 8.89
N TYR A 557 7.95 -2.82 10.01
CA TYR A 557 8.42 -3.71 11.07
C TYR A 557 7.29 -4.39 11.86
N ASP A 558 6.24 -3.64 12.23
CA ASP A 558 5.12 -4.16 13.04
C ASP A 558 4.01 -4.79 12.18
N CYS A 559 3.98 -4.47 10.88
CA CYS A 559 3.16 -5.00 9.78
C CYS A 559 3.42 -6.49 9.48
N SER A 560 3.38 -7.33 10.52
CA SER A 560 3.70 -8.75 10.43
C SER A 560 2.46 -9.57 10.76
N VAL A 561 2.18 -9.68 12.05
CA VAL A 561 1.16 -10.55 12.63
C VAL A 561 0.54 -9.90 13.84
N GLN A 562 -0.66 -10.34 14.20
CA GLN A 562 -1.41 -9.87 15.34
C GLN A 562 -2.02 -11.05 16.09
N MET A 563 -1.95 -10.99 17.41
CA MET A 563 -2.71 -11.88 18.29
C MET A 563 -4.09 -11.25 18.51
N ILE A 564 -5.14 -11.90 18.01
CA ILE A 564 -6.49 -11.33 17.95
C ILE A 564 -7.42 -12.12 18.87
N ASN A 565 -8.02 -11.46 19.85
CA ASN A 565 -9.09 -12.06 20.66
C ASN A 565 -10.28 -12.46 19.77
N PHE A 566 -10.86 -13.64 19.99
CA PHE A 566 -11.94 -14.14 19.13
C PHE A 566 -13.22 -14.56 19.85
N ASP A 567 -13.27 -14.48 21.18
CA ASP A 567 -14.44 -14.89 21.97
C ASP A 567 -15.23 -13.71 22.55
N ASN A 568 -14.70 -12.48 22.49
CA ASN A 568 -15.40 -11.27 22.93
C ASN A 568 -15.42 -10.22 21.80
N PRO A 569 -16.56 -9.93 21.16
CA PRO A 569 -16.61 -9.00 20.03
C PRO A 569 -16.19 -7.56 20.38
N ASP A 570 -16.38 -7.14 21.63
CA ASP A 570 -16.17 -5.76 22.09
C ASP A 570 -14.76 -5.49 22.62
N LEU A 571 -13.87 -6.49 22.55
CA LEU A 571 -12.55 -6.44 23.16
C LEU A 571 -11.45 -6.90 22.21
N VAL A 572 -10.44 -6.07 22.00
CA VAL A 572 -9.22 -6.42 21.27
C VAL A 572 -8.05 -6.61 22.24
N LYS A 573 -7.83 -5.65 23.13
CA LYS A 573 -6.75 -5.62 24.12
C LYS A 573 -7.28 -5.23 25.49
N ASN A 574 -6.59 -5.62 26.55
CA ASN A 574 -6.92 -5.15 27.90
C ASN A 574 -6.68 -3.62 27.96
N PRO A 575 -7.65 -2.80 28.38
CA PRO A 575 -7.54 -1.33 28.36
C PRO A 575 -6.36 -0.78 29.18
N ASP A 576 -6.00 -1.45 30.28
CA ASP A 576 -4.97 -0.97 31.21
C ASP A 576 -3.56 -1.34 30.75
N THR A 577 -3.40 -2.51 30.13
CA THR A 577 -2.08 -3.07 29.77
C THR A 577 -1.77 -2.98 28.28
N LEU A 578 -2.78 -2.77 27.43
CA LEU A 578 -2.68 -2.84 25.97
C LEU A 578 -2.13 -4.19 25.45
N ILE A 579 -2.32 -5.26 26.23
CA ILE A 579 -1.95 -6.63 25.86
C ILE A 579 -3.17 -7.33 25.26
N PRO A 580 -3.04 -8.08 24.14
CA PRO A 580 -4.12 -8.90 23.60
C PRO A 580 -4.72 -9.84 24.66
N VAL A 581 -6.05 -9.90 24.75
CA VAL A 581 -6.74 -10.69 25.78
C VAL A 581 -6.97 -12.12 25.29
N PRO A 582 -6.41 -13.15 25.97
CA PRO A 582 -6.67 -14.54 25.62
C PRO A 582 -8.15 -14.91 25.80
N PRO A 583 -8.67 -15.88 25.03
CA PRO A 583 -8.00 -16.63 23.97
C PRO A 583 -7.75 -15.76 22.73
N THR A 584 -6.58 -15.93 22.11
CA THR A 584 -6.20 -15.19 20.89
C THR A 584 -5.86 -16.14 19.76
N TYR A 585 -5.96 -15.64 18.53
CA TYR A 585 -5.53 -16.33 17.32
C TYR A 585 -4.43 -15.54 16.59
N TYR A 586 -3.50 -16.27 15.99
CA TYR A 586 -2.39 -15.73 15.20
C TYR A 586 -2.85 -15.39 13.78
N ALA A 587 -2.98 -14.11 13.47
CA ALA A 587 -3.40 -13.63 12.16
C ALA A 587 -2.35 -12.71 11.54
N TYR A 588 -2.28 -12.68 10.21
CA TYR A 588 -1.34 -11.83 9.47
C TYR A 588 -1.92 -10.46 9.18
N TRP A 589 -1.06 -9.52 8.76
CA TRP A 589 -1.46 -8.20 8.26
C TRP A 589 -1.48 -8.13 6.73
N TRP A 590 -0.31 -8.07 6.08
CA TRP A 590 -0.23 -7.90 4.61
C TRP A 590 0.83 -8.80 3.99
N PRO A 591 0.67 -10.14 3.99
CA PRO A 591 1.73 -11.04 3.54
C PRO A 591 2.34 -10.75 2.15
N PRO A 592 1.56 -10.39 1.10
CA PRO A 592 2.15 -10.05 -0.20
C PRO A 592 2.94 -8.73 -0.23
N GLN A 593 2.69 -7.83 0.71
CA GLN A 593 3.34 -6.51 0.75
C GLN A 593 4.46 -6.42 1.80
N SER A 594 4.25 -7.09 2.94
CA SER A 594 5.17 -7.26 4.06
C SER A 594 5.24 -8.75 4.42
N PRO A 595 6.09 -9.53 3.72
CA PRO A 595 6.21 -10.96 3.96
C PRO A 595 6.61 -11.29 5.39
N TRP A 596 6.16 -12.44 5.91
CA TRP A 596 6.51 -12.88 7.25
C TRP A 596 7.21 -14.24 7.27
N ASN A 597 6.63 -15.25 6.62
CA ASN A 597 7.23 -16.58 6.51
C ASN A 597 7.59 -16.85 5.05
N VAL A 598 8.87 -16.95 4.73
CA VAL A 598 9.37 -17.06 3.35
C VAL A 598 10.32 -18.24 3.20
N ILE A 599 10.49 -18.71 1.98
CA ILE A 599 11.44 -19.81 1.68
C ILE A 599 12.82 -19.23 1.39
N ASN A 600 13.84 -19.72 2.07
CA ASN A 600 15.22 -19.32 1.81
C ASN A 600 15.69 -19.80 0.42
N GLY A 601 16.15 -18.87 -0.42
CA GLY A 601 16.58 -19.14 -1.80
C GLY A 601 18.10 -19.28 -2.00
N ALA A 602 18.89 -19.40 -0.92
CA ALA A 602 20.36 -19.53 -0.98
C ALA A 602 20.77 -20.92 -1.49
N THR A 603 21.35 -20.99 -2.69
CA THR A 603 21.62 -22.26 -3.39
C THR A 603 23.10 -22.60 -3.51
N THR A 604 24.00 -21.63 -3.28
CA THR A 604 25.45 -21.87 -3.26
C THR A 604 25.97 -22.11 -1.84
N LYS A 605 27.15 -22.72 -1.73
CA LYS A 605 27.82 -22.95 -0.44
C LYS A 605 28.07 -21.62 0.30
N GLU A 606 28.53 -20.62 -0.43
CA GLU A 606 28.86 -19.29 0.07
C GLU A 606 27.61 -18.56 0.57
N GLU A 607 26.52 -18.59 -0.20
CA GLU A 607 25.23 -18.02 0.22
C GLU A 607 24.68 -18.72 1.46
N GLN A 608 24.71 -20.05 1.52
CA GLN A 608 24.20 -20.81 2.67
C GLN A 608 25.03 -20.59 3.92
N ALA A 609 26.35 -20.47 3.80
CA ALA A 609 27.24 -20.14 4.92
C ALA A 609 26.90 -18.76 5.52
N LEU A 610 26.53 -17.79 4.68
CA LEU A 610 26.09 -16.46 5.14
C LEU A 610 24.64 -16.46 5.65
N ALA A 611 23.75 -17.21 5.01
CA ALA A 611 22.35 -17.31 5.40
C ALA A 611 22.17 -18.04 6.73
N GLY A 612 23.07 -18.99 7.04
CA GLY A 612 23.02 -19.84 8.23
C GLY A 612 21.95 -20.94 8.17
N VAL A 613 21.29 -21.10 7.02
CA VAL A 613 20.22 -22.09 6.77
C VAL A 613 20.28 -22.59 5.32
N PRO A 614 19.85 -23.82 5.05
CA PRO A 614 19.82 -24.38 3.70
C PRO A 614 18.72 -23.76 2.83
N ALA A 615 18.80 -23.99 1.51
CA ALA A 615 17.70 -23.70 0.58
C ALA A 615 16.42 -24.46 0.96
N GLY A 616 15.25 -23.89 0.66
CA GLY A 616 13.97 -24.58 0.86
C GLY A 616 13.42 -24.54 2.30
N MET A 617 14.23 -24.11 3.27
CA MET A 617 13.76 -23.92 4.65
C MET A 617 12.88 -22.67 4.74
N GLN A 618 11.69 -22.80 5.33
CA GLN A 618 10.86 -21.65 5.67
C GLN A 618 11.44 -20.94 6.89
N VAL A 619 11.58 -19.61 6.78
CA VAL A 619 12.19 -18.75 7.80
C VAL A 619 11.39 -17.45 7.95
N MET A 620 11.62 -16.74 9.07
CA MET A 620 11.09 -15.39 9.25
C MET A 620 11.76 -14.43 8.25
N TYR A 621 10.97 -13.65 7.52
CA TYR A 621 11.46 -12.73 6.49
C TYR A 621 12.35 -11.63 7.07
N SER A 622 11.90 -10.99 8.14
CA SER A 622 12.61 -9.91 8.84
C SER A 622 13.76 -10.40 9.75
N ARG A 623 14.09 -11.70 9.77
CA ARG A 623 15.11 -12.29 10.67
C ARG A 623 16.41 -11.48 10.68
N GLY A 624 16.86 -11.06 11.86
CA GLY A 624 18.03 -10.18 12.01
C GLY A 624 17.68 -8.71 12.23
N MET A 625 16.47 -8.27 11.85
CA MET A 625 15.88 -7.00 12.27
C MET A 625 15.09 -7.24 13.55
N ASN A 626 15.63 -6.79 14.68
CA ASN A 626 15.11 -7.05 16.03
C ASN A 626 14.63 -5.77 16.74
N SER A 627 14.53 -4.64 16.02
CA SER A 627 13.98 -3.37 16.52
C SER A 627 13.49 -2.47 15.39
N PHE A 628 12.60 -1.52 15.71
CA PHE A 628 12.21 -0.42 14.82
C PHE A 628 13.43 0.32 14.25
N SER A 629 14.42 0.64 15.11
CA SER A 629 15.63 1.34 14.69
C SER A 629 16.44 0.59 13.62
N GLN A 630 16.49 -0.74 13.72
CA GLN A 630 17.16 -1.58 12.72
C GLN A 630 16.38 -1.61 11.41
N MET A 631 15.04 -1.69 11.45
CA MET A 631 14.25 -1.60 10.22
C MET A 631 14.40 -0.23 9.52
N ILE A 632 14.34 0.87 10.29
CA ILE A 632 14.50 2.23 9.76
C ILE A 632 15.84 2.39 9.02
N SER A 633 16.93 1.89 9.61
CA SER A 633 18.27 2.02 9.04
C SER A 633 18.60 1.01 7.95
N SER A 634 17.96 -0.17 7.96
CA SER A 634 18.48 -1.34 7.24
C SER A 634 17.43 -2.10 6.41
N TRP A 635 16.23 -1.55 6.21
CA TRP A 635 15.15 -2.16 5.40
C TRP A 635 15.64 -2.71 4.04
N HIS A 636 16.59 -2.02 3.41
CA HIS A 636 17.16 -2.37 2.11
C HIS A 636 18.04 -3.64 2.13
N TYR A 637 18.32 -4.23 3.30
CA TYR A 637 19.03 -5.51 3.42
C TYR A 637 18.13 -6.73 3.25
N LEU A 638 16.81 -6.57 3.37
CA LEU A 638 15.85 -7.66 3.15
C LEU A 638 15.85 -8.11 1.68
N GLY A 639 15.50 -9.37 1.43
CA GLY A 639 15.46 -9.91 0.06
C GLY A 639 14.13 -9.66 -0.65
N PHE A 640 14.10 -9.91 -1.95
CA PHE A 640 12.85 -9.94 -2.73
C PHE A 640 12.34 -11.37 -2.84
N ILE A 641 11.02 -11.54 -2.78
CA ILE A 641 10.35 -12.83 -2.95
C ILE A 641 9.92 -12.93 -4.40
N VAL A 642 10.55 -13.85 -5.13
CA VAL A 642 10.42 -13.96 -6.58
C VAL A 642 10.17 -15.41 -6.98
N ASN A 643 9.44 -15.63 -8.06
CA ASN A 643 9.24 -16.97 -8.59
C ASN A 643 10.55 -17.46 -9.23
N GLN A 644 11.18 -18.48 -8.65
CA GLN A 644 12.39 -19.07 -9.23
C GLN A 644 12.07 -19.98 -10.43
N ASN A 645 10.83 -20.45 -10.58
CA ASN A 645 10.44 -21.22 -11.76
C ASN A 645 10.12 -20.29 -12.94
N GLN A 646 11.14 -20.06 -13.77
CA GLN A 646 11.10 -19.16 -14.94
C GLN A 646 10.63 -19.85 -16.23
N ASP A 647 10.08 -21.07 -16.15
CA ASP A 647 9.53 -21.75 -17.31
C ASP A 647 8.35 -20.96 -17.90
N ALA A 648 8.40 -20.64 -19.19
CA ALA A 648 7.44 -19.73 -19.82
C ALA A 648 6.01 -20.29 -19.90
N GLU A 649 5.86 -21.63 -19.97
CA GLU A 649 4.54 -22.28 -20.09
C GLU A 649 3.97 -22.67 -18.73
N SER A 650 4.84 -23.14 -17.83
CA SER A 650 4.46 -23.82 -16.59
C SER A 650 4.92 -23.09 -15.33
N GLY A 651 5.72 -22.03 -15.45
CA GLY A 651 6.32 -21.27 -14.34
C GLY A 651 5.28 -20.73 -13.36
N ARG A 652 4.15 -20.23 -13.88
CA ARG A 652 3.03 -19.77 -13.05
C ARG A 652 2.08 -20.90 -12.62
N GLN A 653 2.05 -22.01 -13.35
CA GLN A 653 1.25 -23.19 -13.00
C GLN A 653 1.88 -23.98 -11.83
N TYR A 654 3.22 -24.00 -11.77
CA TYR A 654 4.02 -24.63 -10.73
C TYR A 654 5.00 -23.62 -10.14
N PRO A 655 4.51 -22.58 -9.46
CA PRO A 655 5.37 -21.53 -8.94
C PRO A 655 6.29 -22.07 -7.83
N TYR A 656 7.48 -21.50 -7.73
CA TYR A 656 8.41 -21.75 -6.63
C TYR A 656 8.99 -20.43 -6.14
N PHE A 657 8.29 -19.78 -5.22
CA PHE A 657 8.70 -18.49 -4.69
C PHE A 657 9.75 -18.66 -3.59
N VAL A 658 10.85 -17.89 -3.69
CA VAL A 658 11.93 -17.89 -2.70
C VAL A 658 12.48 -16.46 -2.50
N GLU A 659 13.13 -16.25 -1.35
CA GLU A 659 13.88 -15.03 -1.08
C GLU A 659 15.20 -15.01 -1.87
N LYS A 660 15.40 -13.95 -2.66
CA LYS A 660 16.62 -13.63 -3.40
C LYS A 660 17.14 -12.24 -3.02
N GLU A 661 18.41 -11.98 -3.34
CA GLU A 661 19.04 -10.66 -3.17
C GLU A 661 19.07 -10.13 -1.72
N ARG A 662 18.88 -11.00 -0.71
CA ARG A 662 19.04 -10.63 0.69
C ARG A 662 20.53 -10.37 0.99
N ASN A 663 20.83 -9.30 1.70
CA ASN A 663 22.22 -8.93 2.03
C ASN A 663 22.71 -9.74 3.23
N HIS A 664 22.82 -11.07 3.10
CA HIS A 664 23.14 -12.00 4.20
C HIS A 664 24.41 -11.62 4.96
N ALA A 665 25.41 -11.07 4.26
CA ALA A 665 26.67 -10.64 4.87
C ALA A 665 26.52 -9.53 5.93
N LYS A 666 25.36 -8.85 6.00
CA LYS A 666 25.06 -7.82 7.01
C LYS A 666 24.49 -8.37 8.32
N PHE A 667 24.23 -9.67 8.37
CA PHE A 667 23.73 -10.35 9.55
C PHE A 667 24.75 -11.35 10.07
N VAL A 668 24.69 -11.60 11.37
CA VAL A 668 25.30 -12.76 12.02
C VAL A 668 24.21 -13.82 12.14
N ALA A 669 24.41 -14.96 11.50
CA ALA A 669 23.62 -16.16 11.78
C ALA A 669 24.30 -16.93 12.92
N ALA A 670 23.54 -17.19 13.97
CA ALA A 670 23.97 -17.92 15.16
C ALA A 670 23.06 -19.12 15.38
N SER A 671 23.54 -20.07 16.18
CA SER A 671 22.78 -21.22 16.63
C SER A 671 22.69 -21.18 18.15
N VAL A 672 21.46 -21.14 18.68
CA VAL A 672 21.19 -21.06 20.11
C VAL A 672 20.77 -22.43 20.61
N GLY A 673 21.54 -23.00 21.53
CA GLY A 673 21.22 -24.28 22.17
C GLY A 673 20.10 -24.13 23.20
N VAL A 674 19.09 -24.99 23.10
CA VAL A 674 17.96 -25.14 24.02
C VAL A 674 18.04 -26.56 24.58
N GLY A 675 18.64 -26.69 25.76
CA GLY A 675 18.76 -27.94 26.52
C GLY A 675 17.86 -27.97 27.75
N ASN A 676 17.95 -29.04 28.53
CA ASN A 676 17.33 -29.06 29.85
C ASN A 676 17.92 -27.94 30.74
N ALA A 677 17.22 -27.52 31.79
CA ALA A 677 17.68 -26.42 32.65
C ALA A 677 19.10 -26.65 33.24
N SER A 678 19.50 -27.91 33.41
CA SER A 678 20.85 -28.32 33.83
C SER A 678 21.91 -28.38 32.71
N SER A 679 21.50 -28.36 31.44
CA SER A 679 22.35 -28.52 30.25
C SER A 679 22.58 -27.21 29.50
N PHE A 680 22.09 -26.06 29.98
CA PHE A 680 22.28 -24.75 29.33
C PHE A 680 23.77 -24.39 29.10
N ILE A 681 24.70 -25.08 29.77
CA ILE A 681 26.15 -24.83 29.72
C ILE A 681 26.90 -25.83 28.81
N THR A 682 26.33 -27.01 28.52
CA THR A 682 27.02 -28.10 27.81
C THR A 682 26.17 -28.53 26.61
N GLY A 683 26.48 -28.00 25.43
CA GLY A 683 25.70 -28.19 24.18
C GLY A 683 25.62 -29.61 23.62
N ASP A 684 25.94 -30.63 24.41
CA ASP A 684 25.96 -32.05 24.02
C ASP A 684 24.56 -32.69 24.00
N ASP A 685 23.58 -32.10 24.70
CA ASP A 685 22.17 -32.54 24.75
C ASP A 685 21.25 -31.32 24.62
N SER A 686 21.14 -30.77 23.41
CA SER A 686 20.40 -29.53 23.14
C SER A 686 19.79 -29.51 21.74
N ASN A 687 18.60 -28.93 21.63
CA ASN A 687 18.03 -28.53 20.35
C ASN A 687 18.62 -27.19 19.93
N TYR A 688 18.95 -27.02 18.66
CA TYR A 688 19.54 -25.79 18.16
C TYR A 688 18.52 -24.98 17.36
N LEU A 689 18.31 -23.73 17.76
CA LEU A 689 17.45 -22.79 17.05
C LEU A 689 18.30 -21.73 16.34
N PRO A 690 18.05 -21.47 15.06
CA PRO A 690 18.78 -20.42 14.37
C PRO A 690 18.31 -19.05 14.88
N ALA A 691 19.27 -18.16 15.10
CA ALA A 691 19.04 -16.78 15.48
C ALA A 691 19.83 -15.88 14.53
N TRP A 692 19.27 -14.71 14.21
CA TRP A 692 19.94 -13.72 13.37
C TRP A 692 20.00 -12.40 14.09
N PHE A 693 21.13 -11.73 13.94
CA PHE A 693 21.37 -10.40 14.47
C PHE A 693 21.95 -9.53 13.37
N LEU A 694 21.49 -8.30 13.24
CA LEU A 694 22.23 -7.30 12.48
C LEU A 694 23.62 -7.16 13.09
N LYS A 695 24.68 -7.16 12.27
CA LYS A 695 26.05 -6.93 12.76
C LYS A 695 26.12 -5.57 13.44
N ASP A 696 27.00 -5.43 14.44
CA ASP A 696 27.40 -4.14 15.04
C ASP A 696 28.25 -3.29 14.08
N GLU A 697 27.98 -3.38 12.79
CA GLU A 697 28.34 -2.36 11.81
C GLU A 697 27.23 -1.33 11.91
N ASP A 698 27.55 -0.11 12.33
CA ASP A 698 26.62 0.98 12.09
C ASP A 698 26.42 1.02 10.56
N PRO A 699 25.21 0.81 10.01
CA PRO A 699 24.97 0.85 8.56
C PRO A 699 25.49 2.15 7.94
N GLN A 700 25.67 3.16 8.79
CA GLN A 700 26.13 4.52 8.57
C GLN A 700 27.67 4.68 8.59
N THR A 701 28.43 3.66 9.00
CA THR A 701 29.91 3.66 9.07
C THR A 701 30.60 2.93 7.93
N ALA A 702 29.85 2.31 7.01
CA ALA A 702 30.42 2.12 5.68
C ALA A 702 30.91 3.51 5.24
N PRO A 703 32.14 3.67 4.72
CA PRO A 703 32.55 4.92 4.13
C PRO A 703 31.74 5.11 2.85
N GLU A 704 30.46 5.46 3.00
CA GLU A 704 29.74 6.31 2.08
C GLU A 704 30.63 7.53 1.97
N LYS A 705 31.53 7.51 0.99
CA LYS A 705 32.17 8.72 0.52
C LYS A 705 30.99 9.57 0.06
N ALA A 706 30.49 10.43 0.94
CA ALA A 706 29.41 11.36 0.64
C ALA A 706 29.72 12.15 -0.65
N SER A 707 31.00 12.28 -1.02
CA SER A 707 31.48 12.80 -2.30
C SER A 707 31.07 12.02 -3.57
N GLN A 708 30.68 10.74 -3.48
CA GLN A 708 30.19 9.96 -4.63
C GLN A 708 28.66 10.01 -4.80
N LEU A 709 27.90 10.33 -3.75
CA LEU A 709 26.45 10.49 -3.83
C LEU A 709 26.01 11.67 -4.73
N PHE A 710 26.90 12.63 -5.01
CA PHE A 710 26.52 13.92 -5.61
C PHE A 710 27.50 14.45 -6.67
N ALA A 711 28.35 13.59 -7.24
CA ALA A 711 29.30 14.00 -8.29
C ALA A 711 28.63 14.32 -9.65
N THR A 712 27.32 14.06 -9.79
CA THR A 712 26.53 14.39 -10.98
C THR A 712 25.31 15.24 -10.61
N GLY A 713 25.54 16.51 -10.28
CA GLY A 713 24.55 17.59 -10.41
C GLY A 713 23.45 17.73 -9.34
N GLY A 714 23.49 16.98 -8.23
CA GLY A 714 22.60 17.18 -7.07
C GLY A 714 23.27 17.99 -5.95
N ALA A 715 22.46 18.64 -5.09
CA ALA A 715 22.86 19.54 -4.02
C ALA A 715 24.16 19.14 -3.27
N GLN A 716 25.05 20.12 -3.04
CA GLN A 716 26.32 19.93 -2.34
C GLN A 716 26.13 19.30 -0.95
N VAL A 717 26.95 18.28 -0.65
CA VAL A 717 27.01 17.62 0.67
C VAL A 717 27.37 18.62 1.76
N ALA A 718 26.47 18.80 2.73
CA ALA A 718 26.80 19.45 3.99
C ALA A 718 27.27 18.40 5.01
N VAL A 719 28.08 18.79 6.00
CA VAL A 719 28.51 17.93 7.12
C VAL A 719 27.31 17.28 7.86
N HIS A 720 26.15 17.91 7.78
CA HIS A 720 24.87 17.45 8.35
C HIS A 720 24.15 16.37 7.52
N ASP A 721 24.62 16.02 6.32
CA ASP A 721 24.06 14.94 5.49
C ASP A 721 24.65 13.55 5.80
N THR A 722 25.51 13.48 6.83
CA THR A 722 25.97 12.21 7.38
C THR A 722 24.86 11.58 8.21
N PRO A 723 24.52 10.30 7.98
CA PRO A 723 23.53 9.63 8.78
C PRO A 723 23.90 9.63 10.27
N LYS A 724 22.87 9.73 11.12
CA LYS A 724 23.02 9.77 12.58
C LYS A 724 22.51 8.49 13.22
N LYS A 725 23.29 7.95 14.16
CA LYS A 725 23.00 6.68 14.82
C LYS A 725 21.61 6.72 15.47
N ILE A 726 20.73 5.80 15.06
CA ILE A 726 19.39 5.68 15.63
C ILE A 726 19.50 5.00 17.00
N GLN A 727 19.02 5.67 18.03
CA GLN A 727 19.01 5.13 19.39
C GLN A 727 17.78 4.25 19.58
N PRO A 728 17.93 3.02 20.10
CA PRO A 728 16.77 2.24 20.53
C PRO A 728 16.03 2.99 21.64
N ALA A 729 14.71 2.93 21.65
CA ALA A 729 13.93 3.41 22.79
C ALA A 729 14.43 2.74 24.08
N ASN A 730 14.57 3.51 25.16
CA ASN A 730 14.92 2.99 26.48
C ASN A 730 13.90 1.91 26.87
N ARG A 731 14.26 0.63 26.75
CA ARG A 731 13.40 -0.47 27.20
C ARG A 731 13.20 -0.31 28.70
N ARG A 732 11.95 -0.15 29.16
CA ARG A 732 11.60 -0.60 30.51
C ARG A 732 11.97 -2.08 30.57
N ARG A 733 12.92 -2.43 31.43
CA ARG A 733 13.09 -3.84 31.81
C ARG A 733 11.77 -4.27 32.43
N PHE A 734 10.97 -5.04 31.69
CA PHE A 734 9.99 -5.89 32.36
C PHE A 734 10.84 -6.88 33.17
N SER A 735 10.88 -6.66 34.49
CA SER A 735 11.25 -7.73 35.40
C SER A 735 10.13 -8.75 35.27
N HIS A 736 10.50 -9.95 34.82
CA HIS A 736 9.62 -11.12 34.90
C HIS A 736 9.40 -11.50 36.37
#